data_AF-A0A9W9ZI56-F1
#
_entry.id   AF-A0A9W9ZI56-F1
#
_cell.length_a   1.000
_cell.length_b   1.000
_cell.length_c   1.000
_cell.angle_alpha   90.00
_cell.angle_beta   90.00
_cell.angle_gamma   90.00
#
_symmetry.space_group_name_H-M   'P 1'
#
loop_
_entity.id
_entity.type
_entity.pdbx_description
1 polymer ?
#
loop_
_entity_poly.entity_id
_entity_poly.type
_entity_poly.pdbx_seq_one_letter_code
_entity_poly.pdbx_strand_id
1 'polypeptide(L)'
;MPSKRKHSYTGKKLTDQNTLKGALSALDQEIAPDSPPASSSKGYRKSLALGLFYKTSGEAQYVSDIPIQGGELYAAFVVSTKANCKIDSLDASEALKLPGVVKCITILDIPKGGINNFMPTSFGFASEEIFCSGDVCICWSSFGSHYCCQVILDPQAKPLKKGDPDTAIKNSPHIVQGAVSTGPQYHFHMETQVALCVPEDDGITVHCPTQWVDLTQAAVAQTLNFPVQSVNMSVKRCGGAYGARITRANHIATACALAAYVTKRPVRLRLDLNTNMEMVGLREPYKATYKVGVAKDGKLNGIDMNLYCDCGSSVNDVDVLYAQAWSDNAYFCDNWNIVPYATHTHTAGNTWCRAPASTQAVFIIETIMEHVAKEMKMTPEDIRKANFYKNGQETQMNQTLKYCSISTLWNDILVSSDFRNRKIAIDTFNKRCPSQIWSRLGGCPVHCNGVDIPRGWHNSHCHGGIEVGQGINTKVAQVAAYQLKCPLEKIAIKPTTAFSNPNSAGTGGSITSELCCKVGRVGTEIHFYPIETVMGCCDILNKVIDPVRQTMPSASWADLITKCYSSGVDLSAKYRFIDTSQPPYAYNTYGVTCTEVELDVLTGEREILRTDILNDCGQSMNPELDVGQVEGAFVMGLGFWLTEKIIYDPDTGRNLTAGTWEYKPPCSKDIPIDFRVSLLKNAPNPLGILRSKAVGEPPLCMSCACLFAVKHAVEEARTEIGKGDGYFVMNAPSTVEDTQLACLVDPSQFTL
;
A
#
# COMPACT_ATOMS: atom_id res chain seq x y z
N MET A 1 -21.30 7.88 -42.64
CA MET A 1 -22.05 8.79 -43.56
C MET A 1 -21.81 10.23 -43.13
N PRO A 2 -21.96 11.24 -44.00
CA PRO A 2 -22.05 12.63 -43.54
C PRO A 2 -23.28 12.78 -42.64
N SER A 3 -23.15 13.42 -41.47
CA SER A 3 -24.29 13.61 -40.58
C SER A 3 -25.28 14.61 -41.17
N LYS A 4 -26.59 14.31 -41.08
CA LYS A 4 -27.65 15.12 -41.70
C LYS A 4 -27.76 16.53 -41.11
N ARG A 5 -27.14 16.80 -39.95
CA ARG A 5 -27.21 18.07 -39.22
C ARG A 5 -26.08 19.05 -39.55
N LYS A 6 -25.01 18.64 -40.26
CA LYS A 6 -23.90 19.53 -40.59
C LYS A 6 -24.29 20.77 -41.42
N HIS A 7 -25.45 20.72 -42.08
CA HIS A 7 -26.02 21.85 -42.85
C HIS A 7 -26.96 22.78 -42.05
N SER A 8 -27.46 22.40 -40.86
CA SER A 8 -28.43 23.23 -40.11
C SER A 8 -27.82 24.43 -39.37
N TYR A 9 -26.50 24.60 -39.46
CA TYR A 9 -25.74 25.69 -38.84
C TYR A 9 -24.89 26.50 -39.84
N THR A 10 -24.86 26.10 -41.12
CA THR A 10 -24.14 26.83 -42.17
C THR A 10 -24.73 28.24 -42.35
N GLY A 11 -23.88 29.27 -42.28
CA GLY A 11 -24.30 30.67 -42.43
C GLY A 11 -24.89 31.35 -41.18
N LYS A 12 -25.04 30.63 -40.05
CA LYS A 12 -25.38 31.24 -38.76
C LYS A 12 -24.16 31.91 -38.13
N LYS A 13 -24.37 32.91 -37.27
CA LYS A 13 -23.29 33.61 -36.55
C LYS A 13 -22.83 32.78 -35.35
N LEU A 14 -21.52 32.60 -35.18
CA LEU A 14 -20.96 31.89 -34.02
C LEU A 14 -21.27 32.58 -32.68
N THR A 15 -21.50 33.91 -32.71
CA THR A 15 -21.80 34.75 -31.55
C THR A 15 -23.30 34.85 -31.21
N ASP A 16 -24.17 34.08 -31.87
CA ASP A 16 -25.57 33.97 -31.49
C ASP A 16 -25.76 32.81 -30.49
N GLN A 17 -26.27 33.12 -29.30
CA GLN A 17 -26.46 32.14 -28.22
C GLN A 17 -27.45 31.02 -28.60
N ASN A 18 -28.40 31.28 -29.51
CA ASN A 18 -29.32 30.25 -30.02
C ASN A 18 -28.60 29.27 -30.95
N THR A 19 -27.71 29.78 -31.79
CA THR A 19 -26.81 28.99 -32.65
C THR A 19 -25.88 28.12 -31.82
N LEU A 20 -25.30 28.64 -30.73
CA LEU A 20 -24.47 27.86 -29.80
C LEU A 20 -25.27 26.74 -29.11
N LYS A 21 -26.39 27.08 -28.46
CA LYS A 21 -27.22 26.10 -27.72
C LYS A 21 -27.78 25.00 -28.64
N GLY A 22 -28.19 25.34 -29.86
CA GLY A 22 -28.56 24.35 -30.86
C GLY A 22 -27.40 23.45 -31.31
N ALA A 23 -26.20 24.01 -31.48
CA ALA A 23 -25.03 23.25 -31.92
C ALA A 23 -24.58 22.25 -30.84
N LEU A 24 -24.57 22.64 -29.57
CA LEU A 24 -24.22 21.75 -28.44
C LEU A 24 -25.15 20.53 -28.38
N SER A 25 -26.48 20.75 -28.43
CA SER A 25 -27.48 19.67 -28.47
C SER A 25 -27.41 18.78 -29.72
N ALA A 26 -26.69 19.19 -30.77
CA ALA A 26 -26.40 18.37 -31.94
C ALA A 26 -25.07 17.61 -31.84
N LEU A 27 -24.04 18.16 -31.19
CA LEU A 27 -22.75 17.50 -30.95
C LEU A 27 -22.89 16.33 -29.97
N ASP A 28 -23.65 16.54 -28.89
CA ASP A 28 -24.01 15.56 -27.86
C ASP A 28 -24.60 14.25 -28.45
N GLN A 29 -25.20 14.34 -29.65
CA GLN A 29 -25.83 13.22 -30.35
C GLN A 29 -25.00 12.68 -31.53
N GLU A 30 -23.77 13.17 -31.76
CA GLU A 30 -22.96 12.83 -32.95
C GLU A 30 -21.50 12.39 -32.64
N ILE A 31 -21.03 12.39 -31.39
CA ILE A 31 -19.62 12.09 -31.05
C ILE A 31 -19.46 10.76 -30.28
N ALA A 32 -18.67 9.84 -30.85
CA ALA A 32 -18.13 8.64 -30.21
C ALA A 32 -16.71 8.36 -30.78
N PRO A 33 -15.62 8.54 -30.01
CA PRO A 33 -14.25 8.54 -30.55
C PRO A 33 -13.32 7.42 -30.03
N ASP A 34 -12.55 6.80 -30.95
CA ASP A 34 -11.36 5.97 -30.65
C ASP A 34 -10.06 6.81 -30.61
N SER A 35 -8.92 6.27 -30.13
CA SER A 35 -7.66 7.03 -29.97
C SER A 35 -6.34 6.23 -30.13
N PRO A 36 -5.35 6.75 -30.89
CA PRO A 36 -3.94 6.30 -30.86
C PRO A 36 -2.89 7.45 -30.56
N PRO A 37 -1.61 7.15 -30.25
CA PRO A 37 -0.78 8.00 -29.34
C PRO A 37 0.66 8.41 -29.80
N ALA A 38 1.45 8.94 -28.84
CA ALA A 38 2.94 9.07 -28.78
C ALA A 38 3.60 10.38 -29.34
N SER A 39 4.77 10.89 -28.91
CA SER A 39 5.78 10.54 -27.86
C SER A 39 6.64 11.78 -27.42
N SER A 40 7.63 11.64 -26.52
CA SER A 40 8.44 12.76 -25.96
C SER A 40 10.00 12.63 -26.12
N SER A 41 10.76 13.65 -25.68
CA SER A 41 12.11 13.98 -26.22
C SER A 41 13.34 13.22 -25.66
N LYS A 42 14.55 13.54 -26.13
CA LYS A 42 15.80 12.75 -25.93
C LYS A 42 16.67 13.15 -24.73
N GLY A 43 16.62 14.39 -24.24
CA GLY A 43 17.54 14.89 -23.20
C GLY A 43 17.32 14.19 -21.85
N TYR A 44 16.08 14.24 -21.38
CA TYR A 44 15.59 13.56 -20.16
C TYR A 44 16.01 12.08 -20.10
N ARG A 45 15.84 11.35 -21.22
CA ARG A 45 16.21 9.93 -21.35
C ARG A 45 17.69 9.65 -21.02
N LYS A 46 18.62 10.58 -21.28
CA LYS A 46 20.07 10.32 -21.10
C LYS A 46 20.50 10.32 -19.64
N SER A 47 19.97 11.21 -18.81
CA SER A 47 20.32 11.25 -17.38
C SER A 47 19.67 10.08 -16.64
N LEU A 48 18.38 9.84 -16.93
CA LEU A 48 17.61 8.72 -16.39
C LEU A 48 18.26 7.37 -16.74
N ALA A 49 18.73 7.18 -17.98
CA ALA A 49 19.37 5.94 -18.41
C ALA A 49 20.66 5.56 -17.65
N LEU A 50 21.39 6.53 -17.07
CA LEU A 50 22.63 6.25 -16.33
C LEU A 50 22.34 5.73 -14.91
N GLY A 51 21.38 6.33 -14.19
CA GLY A 51 20.91 5.81 -12.91
C GLY A 51 20.13 4.50 -13.05
N LEU A 52 19.37 4.36 -14.15
CA LEU A 52 18.71 3.11 -14.51
C LEU A 52 19.70 2.01 -14.91
N PHE A 53 20.92 2.32 -15.37
CA PHE A 53 21.80 1.36 -16.06
C PHE A 53 22.02 0.04 -15.31
N TYR A 54 22.11 0.04 -13.98
CA TYR A 54 22.27 -1.19 -13.18
C TYR A 54 20.97 -2.01 -12.98
N LYS A 55 19.81 -1.40 -13.22
CA LYS A 55 18.49 -2.08 -13.28
C LYS A 55 18.01 -2.32 -14.72
N THR A 56 18.60 -1.67 -15.73
CA THR A 56 18.18 -1.74 -17.15
C THR A 56 19.28 -2.21 -18.11
N SER A 57 20.43 -2.65 -17.61
CA SER A 57 21.33 -3.56 -18.33
C SER A 57 20.71 -4.94 -18.55
N GLY A 58 19.65 -5.28 -17.78
CA GLY A 58 19.04 -6.60 -17.74
C GLY A 58 19.72 -7.57 -16.76
N GLU A 59 20.84 -7.18 -16.14
CA GLU A 59 21.61 -8.03 -15.22
C GLU A 59 20.91 -8.23 -13.86
N ALA A 60 19.90 -7.41 -13.56
CA ALA A 60 19.16 -7.39 -12.30
C ALA A 60 18.13 -8.53 -12.15
N GLN A 61 18.52 -9.75 -12.49
CA GLN A 61 17.71 -10.98 -12.52
C GLN A 61 16.61 -11.09 -11.44
N TYR A 62 15.36 -11.17 -11.90
CA TYR A 62 14.14 -11.55 -11.16
C TYR A 62 13.82 -13.05 -11.37
N VAL A 63 12.72 -13.57 -10.80
CA VAL A 63 12.37 -15.00 -10.92
C VAL A 63 12.02 -15.38 -12.36
N SER A 64 11.38 -14.47 -13.10
CA SER A 64 11.12 -14.66 -14.54
C SER A 64 12.39 -14.74 -15.39
N ASP A 65 13.51 -14.18 -14.91
CA ASP A 65 14.80 -14.09 -15.61
C ASP A 65 15.76 -15.25 -15.24
N ILE A 66 15.28 -16.25 -14.50
CA ILE A 66 16.01 -17.51 -14.30
C ILE A 66 15.99 -18.27 -15.65
N PRO A 67 17.14 -18.69 -16.22
CA PRO A 67 17.16 -19.42 -17.48
C PRO A 67 16.27 -20.66 -17.47
N ILE A 68 15.70 -21.00 -18.64
CA ILE A 68 14.82 -22.16 -18.79
C ILE A 68 15.62 -23.44 -18.55
N GLN A 69 15.12 -24.31 -17.68
CA GLN A 69 15.78 -25.55 -17.30
C GLN A 69 15.52 -26.69 -18.30
N GLY A 70 16.37 -27.71 -18.29
CA GLY A 70 16.23 -28.89 -19.13
C GLY A 70 14.92 -29.63 -18.86
N GLY A 71 13.99 -29.57 -19.81
CA GLY A 71 12.66 -30.18 -19.65
C GLY A 71 11.70 -29.39 -18.75
N GLU A 72 11.93 -28.09 -18.52
CA GLU A 72 10.95 -27.23 -17.85
C GLU A 72 9.58 -27.23 -18.54
N LEU A 73 8.52 -26.95 -17.78
CA LEU A 73 7.13 -26.78 -18.24
C LEU A 73 6.56 -25.44 -17.79
N TYR A 74 5.55 -24.96 -18.50
CA TYR A 74 4.76 -23.81 -18.09
C TYR A 74 3.40 -24.26 -17.57
N ALA A 75 2.92 -23.58 -16.53
CA ALA A 75 1.57 -23.73 -15.98
C ALA A 75 0.81 -22.41 -16.07
N ALA A 76 -0.52 -22.50 -16.08
CA ALA A 76 -1.47 -21.39 -15.99
C ALA A 76 -2.71 -21.87 -15.20
N PHE A 77 -3.43 -20.95 -14.56
CA PHE A 77 -4.71 -21.25 -13.93
C PHE A 77 -5.84 -21.27 -14.97
N VAL A 78 -6.87 -22.08 -14.70
CA VAL A 78 -8.21 -21.89 -15.28
C VAL A 78 -9.05 -21.19 -14.21
N VAL A 79 -9.37 -19.92 -14.43
CA VAL A 79 -10.16 -19.10 -13.50
C VAL A 79 -11.66 -19.27 -13.77
N SER A 80 -12.50 -19.00 -12.77
CA SER A 80 -13.94 -18.99 -12.98
C SER A 80 -14.38 -17.79 -13.82
N THR A 81 -15.33 -18.02 -14.73
CA THR A 81 -16.03 -16.97 -15.47
C THR A 81 -17.33 -16.51 -14.80
N LYS A 82 -17.69 -17.09 -13.64
CA LYS A 82 -18.92 -16.81 -12.90
C LYS A 82 -18.72 -16.77 -11.38
N ALA A 83 -19.55 -15.94 -10.76
CA ALA A 83 -19.72 -15.85 -9.32
C ALA A 83 -20.70 -16.87 -8.75
N ASN A 84 -20.55 -17.12 -7.43
CA ASN A 84 -21.50 -17.80 -6.55
C ASN A 84 -22.23 -18.99 -7.21
N CYS A 85 -21.45 -19.91 -7.76
CA CYS A 85 -21.95 -21.03 -8.55
C CYS A 85 -21.32 -22.36 -8.11
N LYS A 86 -21.89 -23.48 -8.59
CA LYS A 86 -21.37 -24.83 -8.34
C LYS A 86 -20.74 -25.40 -9.61
N ILE A 87 -19.68 -26.18 -9.45
CA ILE A 87 -19.03 -26.91 -10.55
C ILE A 87 -19.78 -28.23 -10.75
N ASP A 88 -20.74 -28.25 -11.67
CA ASP A 88 -21.49 -29.48 -12.01
C ASP A 88 -20.59 -30.55 -12.64
N SER A 89 -19.59 -30.14 -13.42
CA SER A 89 -18.57 -31.00 -14.02
C SER A 89 -17.36 -30.20 -14.50
N LEU A 90 -16.23 -30.87 -14.69
CA LEU A 90 -15.02 -30.32 -15.31
C LEU A 90 -14.55 -31.31 -16.39
N ASP A 91 -14.53 -30.86 -17.65
CA ASP A 91 -13.94 -31.63 -18.75
C ASP A 91 -12.73 -30.90 -19.34
N ALA A 92 -11.59 -31.60 -19.39
CA ALA A 92 -10.35 -31.13 -19.98
C ALA A 92 -10.01 -31.88 -21.29
N SER A 93 -10.90 -32.72 -21.81
CA SER A 93 -10.64 -33.65 -22.91
C SER A 93 -10.16 -32.97 -24.19
N GLU A 94 -10.73 -31.81 -24.56
CA GLU A 94 -10.26 -31.03 -25.72
C GLU A 94 -8.92 -30.32 -25.44
N ALA A 95 -8.72 -29.79 -24.23
CA ALA A 95 -7.46 -29.15 -23.86
C ALA A 95 -6.28 -30.14 -23.88
N LEU A 96 -6.50 -31.38 -23.44
CA LEU A 96 -5.51 -32.46 -23.47
C LEU A 96 -5.14 -32.95 -24.89
N LYS A 97 -5.89 -32.56 -25.93
CA LYS A 97 -5.53 -32.82 -27.35
C LYS A 97 -4.62 -31.76 -27.95
N LEU A 98 -4.45 -30.61 -27.29
CA LEU A 98 -3.65 -29.51 -27.82
C LEU A 98 -2.14 -29.84 -27.78
N PRO A 99 -1.38 -29.63 -28.87
CA PRO A 99 0.05 -29.93 -28.90
C PRO A 99 0.83 -29.24 -27.77
N GLY A 100 1.55 -30.03 -26.97
CA GLY A 100 2.38 -29.55 -25.86
C GLY A 100 1.68 -29.48 -24.50
N VAL A 101 0.36 -29.68 -24.42
CA VAL A 101 -0.34 -29.83 -23.13
C VAL A 101 0.04 -31.19 -22.51
N VAL A 102 0.57 -31.16 -21.28
CA VAL A 102 1.03 -32.37 -20.58
C VAL A 102 -0.03 -32.96 -19.67
N LYS A 103 -0.71 -32.13 -18.88
CA LYS A 103 -1.72 -32.55 -17.90
C LYS A 103 -2.58 -31.37 -17.44
N CYS A 104 -3.86 -31.64 -17.14
CA CYS A 104 -4.69 -30.76 -16.32
C CYS A 104 -4.52 -31.15 -14.85
N ILE A 105 -4.18 -30.18 -13.98
CA ILE A 105 -3.96 -30.39 -12.54
C ILE A 105 -5.20 -29.94 -11.78
N THR A 106 -5.62 -30.74 -10.80
CA THR A 106 -6.86 -30.55 -10.03
C THR A 106 -6.65 -30.87 -8.54
N ILE A 107 -7.68 -30.67 -7.72
CA ILE A 107 -7.70 -31.12 -6.31
C ILE A 107 -7.37 -32.63 -6.15
N LEU A 108 -7.68 -33.46 -7.15
CA LEU A 108 -7.43 -34.91 -7.13
C LEU A 108 -5.95 -35.27 -7.28
N ASP A 109 -5.11 -34.32 -7.67
CA ASP A 109 -3.66 -34.51 -7.84
C ASP A 109 -2.86 -34.26 -6.56
N ILE A 110 -3.49 -33.70 -5.51
CA ILE A 110 -2.86 -33.44 -4.22
C ILE A 110 -2.45 -34.78 -3.59
N PRO A 111 -1.18 -34.95 -3.18
CA PRO A 111 -0.69 -36.23 -2.66
C PRO A 111 -1.38 -36.62 -1.35
N LYS A 112 -1.37 -37.93 -1.05
CA LYS A 112 -2.02 -38.48 0.15
C LYS A 112 -1.48 -37.81 1.43
N GLY A 113 -2.36 -37.12 2.15
CA GLY A 113 -2.06 -36.37 3.37
C GLY A 113 -1.67 -34.91 3.15
N GLY A 114 -1.59 -34.46 1.90
CA GLY A 114 -1.52 -33.05 1.54
C GLY A 114 -2.89 -32.38 1.69
N ILE A 115 -2.90 -31.05 1.80
CA ILE A 115 -4.13 -30.28 2.04
C ILE A 115 -4.37 -29.29 0.90
N ASN A 116 -5.61 -29.19 0.43
CA ASN A 116 -6.07 -28.19 -0.53
C ASN A 116 -6.18 -26.79 0.12
N ASN A 117 -5.07 -26.23 0.58
CA ASN A 117 -5.07 -24.95 1.30
C ASN A 117 -3.73 -24.22 1.14
N PHE A 118 -3.74 -22.99 0.60
CA PHE A 118 -2.54 -22.15 0.46
C PHE A 118 -2.27 -21.23 1.67
N MET A 119 -3.13 -21.25 2.69
CA MET A 119 -3.03 -20.44 3.90
C MET A 119 -2.79 -21.35 5.13
N PRO A 120 -1.54 -21.55 5.57
CA PRO A 120 -1.19 -22.52 6.61
C PRO A 120 -1.94 -22.28 7.94
N THR A 121 -2.77 -23.25 8.33
CA THR A 121 -3.54 -23.18 9.59
C THR A 121 -2.64 -23.23 10.83
N SER A 122 -1.41 -23.75 10.69
CA SER A 122 -0.35 -23.70 11.70
C SER A 122 0.13 -22.29 12.05
N PHE A 123 -0.17 -21.29 11.20
CA PHE A 123 0.08 -19.87 11.46
C PHE A 123 -1.18 -19.12 11.96
N GLY A 124 -2.29 -19.84 12.19
CA GLY A 124 -3.55 -19.27 12.69
C GLY A 124 -4.55 -18.82 11.61
N PHE A 125 -4.20 -18.95 10.33
CA PHE A 125 -5.08 -18.59 9.21
C PHE A 125 -6.25 -19.57 9.02
N ALA A 126 -7.35 -19.06 8.47
CA ALA A 126 -8.46 -19.85 7.95
C ALA A 126 -8.07 -20.52 6.61
N SER A 127 -8.71 -21.66 6.32
CA SER A 127 -8.42 -22.42 5.10
C SER A 127 -8.89 -21.68 3.84
N GLU A 128 -8.00 -21.58 2.85
CA GLU A 128 -8.27 -20.91 1.57
C GLU A 128 -7.78 -21.82 0.41
N GLU A 129 -8.70 -22.28 -0.43
CA GLU A 129 -8.44 -23.41 -1.35
C GLU A 129 -7.47 -23.10 -2.49
N ILE A 130 -6.60 -24.06 -2.82
CA ILE A 130 -5.68 -23.94 -3.96
C ILE A 130 -6.46 -24.14 -5.27
N PHE A 131 -7.33 -25.15 -5.30
CA PHE A 131 -8.25 -25.45 -6.38
C PHE A 131 -9.66 -25.62 -5.79
N CYS A 132 -10.68 -24.98 -6.38
CA CYS A 132 -12.06 -25.09 -5.90
C CYS A 132 -12.52 -26.55 -5.83
N SER A 133 -13.04 -26.97 -4.67
CA SER A 133 -13.55 -28.33 -4.42
C SER A 133 -15.00 -28.55 -4.92
N GLY A 134 -15.73 -27.49 -5.26
CA GLY A 134 -17.06 -27.58 -5.87
C GLY A 134 -17.86 -26.28 -5.87
N ASP A 135 -17.70 -25.43 -4.86
CA ASP A 135 -18.42 -24.16 -4.72
C ASP A 135 -17.51 -22.96 -5.02
N VAL A 136 -17.89 -22.14 -6.00
CA VAL A 136 -17.12 -20.99 -6.50
C VAL A 136 -17.66 -19.70 -5.91
N CYS A 137 -16.98 -19.19 -4.89
CA CYS A 137 -17.40 -18.00 -4.15
C CYS A 137 -16.83 -16.68 -4.73
N ILE A 138 -16.99 -16.38 -6.04
CA ILE A 138 -16.28 -15.24 -6.70
C ILE A 138 -17.17 -14.20 -7.48
N CYS A 139 -18.06 -13.42 -6.83
CA CYS A 139 -18.19 -11.94 -6.97
C CYS A 139 -19.13 -11.19 -5.98
N TRP A 140 -18.89 -9.87 -5.81
CA TRP A 140 -19.84 -8.71 -5.89
C TRP A 140 -19.41 -7.58 -4.94
N SER A 141 -19.07 -6.38 -5.41
CA SER A 141 -19.19 -5.19 -4.52
C SER A 141 -19.38 -3.85 -5.21
N SER A 142 -20.35 -3.09 -4.70
CA SER A 142 -20.33 -1.63 -4.54
C SER A 142 -21.54 -1.24 -3.67
N PHE A 143 -21.40 -0.23 -2.80
CA PHE A 143 -22.43 0.12 -1.80
C PHE A 143 -23.60 0.96 -2.36
N GLY A 144 -24.22 0.48 -3.44
CA GLY A 144 -25.49 0.98 -4.00
C GLY A 144 -26.71 0.57 -3.15
N SER A 145 -27.90 1.00 -3.58
CA SER A 145 -29.14 0.96 -2.77
C SER A 145 -29.74 -0.43 -2.51
N HIS A 146 -29.25 -1.50 -3.14
CA HIS A 146 -29.85 -2.83 -3.11
C HIS A 146 -28.81 -3.97 -3.17
N TYR A 147 -29.27 -5.17 -2.76
CA TYR A 147 -28.62 -6.48 -2.90
C TYR A 147 -27.55 -6.85 -1.85
N CYS A 148 -27.06 -8.10 -1.93
CA CYS A 148 -26.92 -8.95 -0.75
C CYS A 148 -25.47 -9.20 -0.33
N CYS A 149 -24.94 -8.34 0.54
CA CYS A 149 -23.74 -8.64 1.33
C CYS A 149 -24.14 -9.37 2.62
N GLN A 150 -23.46 -10.46 2.99
CA GLN A 150 -23.58 -11.00 4.33
C GLN A 150 -22.63 -10.25 5.27
N VAL A 151 -23.19 -9.47 6.20
CA VAL A 151 -22.43 -8.89 7.32
C VAL A 151 -22.10 -10.01 8.29
N ILE A 152 -21.01 -10.73 8.01
CA ILE A 152 -20.41 -11.68 8.95
C ILE A 152 -19.66 -10.84 9.99
N LEU A 153 -20.22 -10.78 11.20
CA LEU A 153 -19.49 -10.24 12.35
C LEU A 153 -18.26 -11.12 12.59
N ASP A 154 -17.09 -10.65 12.19
CA ASP A 154 -15.81 -11.24 12.58
C ASP A 154 -15.76 -11.33 14.12
N PRO A 155 -15.57 -12.54 14.71
CA PRO A 155 -15.47 -12.70 16.16
C PRO A 155 -14.36 -11.87 16.84
N GLN A 156 -13.39 -11.38 16.07
CA GLN A 156 -12.30 -10.51 16.57
C GLN A 156 -12.63 -9.01 16.48
N ALA A 157 -13.55 -8.60 15.59
CA ALA A 157 -13.95 -7.21 15.32
C ALA A 157 -14.77 -6.58 16.48
N LYS A 158 -14.11 -6.35 17.61
CA LYS A 158 -14.72 -5.77 18.81
C LYS A 158 -14.94 -4.26 18.65
N PRO A 159 -16.10 -3.71 19.04
CA PRO A 159 -16.31 -2.28 19.12
C PRO A 159 -15.35 -1.63 20.14
N LEU A 160 -14.76 -0.50 19.76
CA LEU A 160 -14.02 0.36 20.67
C LEU A 160 -14.97 1.38 21.28
N LYS A 161 -14.98 1.49 22.61
CA LYS A 161 -15.68 2.56 23.32
C LYS A 161 -14.78 3.19 24.38
N LYS A 162 -14.61 4.51 24.29
CA LYS A 162 -13.88 5.35 25.25
C LYS A 162 -14.79 6.49 25.72
N GLY A 163 -14.82 6.77 27.02
CA GLY A 163 -15.70 7.80 27.59
C GLY A 163 -17.20 7.49 27.41
N ASP A 164 -18.03 8.54 27.35
CA ASP A 164 -19.47 8.48 27.06
C ASP A 164 -19.80 9.32 25.82
N PRO A 165 -19.60 8.77 24.60
CA PRO A 165 -19.90 9.46 23.36
C PRO A 165 -21.40 9.73 23.19
N ASP A 166 -22.28 8.88 23.72
CA ASP A 166 -23.74 9.06 23.59
C ASP A 166 -24.18 10.35 24.28
N THR A 167 -23.73 10.56 25.54
CA THR A 167 -24.01 11.78 26.30
C THR A 167 -23.23 12.97 25.75
N ALA A 168 -21.95 12.81 25.39
CA ALA A 168 -21.12 13.91 24.88
C ALA A 168 -21.64 14.47 23.55
N ILE A 169 -22.07 13.59 22.63
CA ILE A 169 -22.69 14.00 21.36
C ILE A 169 -24.05 14.64 21.63
N LYS A 170 -24.91 14.02 22.46
CA LYS A 170 -26.26 14.54 22.77
C LYS A 170 -26.24 15.93 23.42
N ASN A 171 -25.24 16.22 24.25
CA ASN A 171 -25.09 17.50 24.93
C ASN A 171 -24.28 18.54 24.13
N SER A 172 -23.82 18.20 22.92
CA SER A 172 -23.07 19.13 22.07
C SER A 172 -23.98 20.20 21.45
N PRO A 173 -23.54 21.47 21.38
CA PRO A 173 -24.31 22.54 20.75
C PRO A 173 -24.46 22.37 19.23
N HIS A 174 -23.58 21.61 18.59
CA HIS A 174 -23.66 21.21 17.19
C HIS A 174 -23.46 19.71 17.05
N ILE A 175 -24.22 19.06 16.16
CA ILE A 175 -24.11 17.63 15.84
C ILE A 175 -24.03 17.50 14.32
N VAL A 176 -22.97 16.87 13.82
CA VAL A 176 -22.71 16.63 12.41
C VAL A 176 -22.88 15.15 12.11
N GLN A 177 -23.53 14.80 11.00
CA GLN A 177 -23.80 13.40 10.60
C GLN A 177 -23.57 13.20 9.12
N GLY A 178 -23.00 12.06 8.74
CA GLY A 178 -22.75 11.77 7.32
C GLY A 178 -22.23 10.35 7.08
N ALA A 179 -21.88 10.11 5.83
CA ALA A 179 -21.25 8.89 5.37
C ALA A 179 -20.25 9.21 4.26
N VAL A 180 -19.23 8.36 4.10
CA VAL A 180 -18.22 8.46 3.02
C VAL A 180 -17.71 7.06 2.68
N SER A 181 -17.27 6.83 1.44
CA SER A 181 -16.74 5.55 0.98
C SER A 181 -15.40 5.69 0.25
N THR A 182 -14.59 4.64 0.28
CA THR A 182 -13.42 4.45 -0.58
C THR A 182 -13.57 3.15 -1.35
N GLY A 183 -13.30 3.17 -2.65
CA GLY A 183 -13.18 1.95 -3.47
C GLY A 183 -11.97 1.10 -3.08
N PRO A 184 -11.74 -0.01 -3.80
CA PRO A 184 -10.52 -0.79 -3.69
C PRO A 184 -9.36 -0.16 -4.51
N GLN A 185 -8.15 -0.71 -4.35
CA GLN A 185 -6.96 -0.37 -5.13
C GLN A 185 -6.19 -1.65 -5.49
N TYR A 186 -5.78 -1.81 -6.74
CA TYR A 186 -4.83 -2.86 -7.10
C TYR A 186 -3.39 -2.41 -6.82
N HIS A 187 -2.55 -3.31 -6.30
CA HIS A 187 -1.20 -3.01 -5.82
C HIS A 187 -0.21 -2.58 -6.92
N PHE A 188 -0.54 -2.83 -8.19
CA PHE A 188 0.25 -2.49 -9.39
C PHE A 188 1.77 -2.80 -9.28
N HIS A 189 2.11 -3.98 -8.76
CA HIS A 189 3.50 -4.47 -8.76
C HIS A 189 3.94 -4.90 -10.18
N MET A 190 5.05 -4.35 -10.66
CA MET A 190 5.48 -4.48 -12.06
C MET A 190 5.93 -5.90 -12.46
N GLU A 191 6.45 -6.68 -11.53
CA GLU A 191 6.55 -8.14 -11.67
C GLU A 191 5.21 -8.74 -11.22
N THR A 192 4.51 -9.45 -12.09
CA THR A 192 3.31 -10.23 -11.72
C THR A 192 3.68 -11.41 -10.81
N GLN A 193 2.69 -12.01 -10.13
CA GLN A 193 2.93 -13.20 -9.31
C GLN A 193 3.54 -14.32 -10.16
N VAL A 194 4.60 -14.95 -9.64
CA VAL A 194 5.37 -15.96 -10.34
C VAL A 194 5.98 -16.96 -9.36
N ALA A 195 6.06 -18.23 -9.75
CA ALA A 195 6.85 -19.24 -9.07
C ALA A 195 7.53 -20.16 -10.09
N LEU A 196 8.80 -20.49 -9.84
CA LEU A 196 9.52 -21.57 -10.51
C LEU A 196 9.83 -22.64 -9.46
N CYS A 197 9.29 -23.84 -9.66
CA CYS A 197 9.43 -24.98 -8.75
C CYS A 197 10.20 -26.10 -9.43
N VAL A 198 11.22 -26.63 -8.74
CA VAL A 198 12.22 -27.58 -9.26
C VAL A 198 12.25 -28.81 -8.35
N PRO A 199 11.78 -29.99 -8.79
CA PRO A 199 11.89 -31.22 -8.00
C PRO A 199 13.34 -31.61 -7.75
N GLU A 200 13.66 -32.03 -6.53
CA GLU A 200 15.00 -32.43 -6.09
C GLU A 200 14.92 -33.82 -5.40
N ASP A 201 16.05 -34.53 -5.27
CA ASP A 201 16.06 -35.90 -4.72
C ASP A 201 15.60 -35.98 -3.25
N ASP A 202 15.79 -34.90 -2.48
CA ASP A 202 15.41 -34.74 -1.07
C ASP A 202 14.15 -33.87 -0.86
N GLY A 203 13.54 -33.35 -1.94
CA GLY A 203 12.40 -32.43 -1.83
C GLY A 203 12.08 -31.61 -3.07
N ILE A 204 12.02 -30.28 -2.90
CA ILE A 204 11.69 -29.33 -3.96
C ILE A 204 12.31 -27.94 -3.69
N THR A 205 13.00 -27.37 -4.68
CA THR A 205 13.40 -25.96 -4.68
C THR A 205 12.27 -25.10 -5.22
N VAL A 206 11.97 -24.00 -4.52
CA VAL A 206 10.91 -23.04 -4.87
C VAL A 206 11.49 -21.62 -4.94
N HIS A 207 11.57 -21.10 -6.16
CA HIS A 207 11.82 -19.70 -6.44
C HIS A 207 10.48 -18.97 -6.58
N CYS A 208 9.94 -18.46 -5.46
CA CYS A 208 8.77 -17.60 -5.44
C CYS A 208 9.14 -16.26 -4.77
N PRO A 209 8.97 -15.10 -5.41
CA PRO A 209 9.37 -13.81 -4.86
C PRO A 209 8.29 -13.27 -3.90
N THR A 210 8.24 -13.89 -2.71
CA THR A 210 7.32 -13.62 -1.59
C THR A 210 7.89 -12.58 -0.60
N GLN A 211 7.02 -11.87 0.13
CA GLN A 211 7.37 -11.03 1.29
C GLN A 211 7.51 -11.84 2.59
N TRP A 212 7.06 -13.10 2.63
CA TRP A 212 7.13 -13.99 3.79
C TRP A 212 7.52 -15.41 3.38
N VAL A 213 8.82 -15.73 3.47
CA VAL A 213 9.39 -17.01 3.00
C VAL A 213 8.79 -18.20 3.73
N ASP A 214 8.72 -18.15 5.06
CA ASP A 214 8.32 -19.27 5.92
C ASP A 214 6.84 -19.64 5.75
N LEU A 215 5.97 -18.65 5.52
CA LEU A 215 4.55 -18.89 5.25
C LEU A 215 4.38 -19.59 3.89
N THR A 216 5.10 -19.14 2.87
CA THR A 216 5.12 -19.80 1.55
C THR A 216 5.73 -21.20 1.61
N GLN A 217 6.79 -21.39 2.42
CA GLN A 217 7.45 -22.68 2.64
C GLN A 217 6.48 -23.67 3.32
N ALA A 218 5.80 -23.23 4.38
CA ALA A 218 4.80 -24.01 5.09
C ALA A 218 3.60 -24.35 4.21
N ALA A 219 3.14 -23.43 3.35
CA ALA A 219 2.05 -23.68 2.41
C ALA A 219 2.41 -24.78 1.39
N VAL A 220 3.61 -24.73 0.80
CA VAL A 220 4.10 -25.78 -0.12
C VAL A 220 4.29 -27.11 0.61
N ALA A 221 4.88 -27.11 1.81
CA ALA A 221 5.06 -28.31 2.62
C ALA A 221 3.72 -28.99 2.96
N GLN A 222 2.74 -28.20 3.42
CA GLN A 222 1.35 -28.62 3.69
C GLN A 222 0.65 -29.16 2.45
N THR A 223 0.85 -28.55 1.28
CA THR A 223 0.25 -28.99 0.01
C THR A 223 0.81 -30.34 -0.44
N LEU A 224 2.12 -30.54 -0.33
CA LEU A 224 2.80 -31.75 -0.83
C LEU A 224 2.90 -32.89 0.18
N ASN A 225 2.46 -32.68 1.43
CA ASN A 225 2.76 -33.55 2.59
C ASN A 225 4.28 -33.78 2.75
N PHE A 226 5.06 -32.72 2.54
CA PHE A 226 6.51 -32.74 2.71
C PHE A 226 6.87 -32.25 4.11
N PRO A 227 7.93 -32.79 4.74
CA PRO A 227 8.58 -32.11 5.86
C PRO A 227 9.03 -30.71 5.43
N VAL A 228 8.88 -29.69 6.28
CA VAL A 228 9.17 -28.29 5.92
C VAL A 228 10.63 -28.11 5.44
N GLN A 229 11.56 -28.88 6.01
CA GLN A 229 12.97 -28.87 5.60
C GLN A 229 13.25 -29.46 4.20
N SER A 230 12.28 -30.15 3.58
CA SER A 230 12.34 -30.60 2.18
C SER A 230 11.78 -29.57 1.18
N VAL A 231 11.52 -28.34 1.62
CA VAL A 231 11.10 -27.23 0.75
C VAL A 231 12.18 -26.15 0.78
N ASN A 232 13.04 -26.17 -0.23
CA ASN A 232 14.19 -25.27 -0.37
C ASN A 232 13.74 -23.93 -0.96
N MET A 233 13.67 -22.86 -0.14
CA MET A 233 13.25 -21.53 -0.61
C MET A 233 14.38 -20.50 -0.61
N SER A 234 14.46 -19.70 -1.69
CA SER A 234 15.32 -18.52 -1.77
C SER A 234 14.64 -17.34 -2.47
N VAL A 235 14.74 -16.15 -1.87
CA VAL A 235 14.22 -14.88 -2.38
C VAL A 235 15.35 -13.86 -2.50
N LYS A 236 15.62 -13.43 -3.75
CA LYS A 236 16.67 -12.46 -4.09
C LYS A 236 16.18 -11.01 -4.13
N ARG A 237 14.91 -10.82 -4.51
CA ARG A 237 14.18 -9.54 -4.64
C ARG A 237 12.74 -9.81 -5.11
N CYS A 238 11.86 -8.81 -5.01
CA CYS A 238 10.57 -8.73 -5.69
C CYS A 238 10.52 -7.50 -6.62
N GLY A 239 9.86 -7.60 -7.78
CA GLY A 239 9.64 -6.46 -8.70
C GLY A 239 8.48 -5.57 -8.28
N GLY A 240 8.56 -5.00 -7.07
CA GLY A 240 7.40 -4.44 -6.36
C GLY A 240 6.62 -5.52 -5.62
N ALA A 241 5.77 -5.12 -4.66
CA ALA A 241 4.98 -6.06 -3.86
C ALA A 241 3.80 -5.39 -3.13
N TYR A 242 4.09 -4.33 -2.37
CA TYR A 242 3.12 -3.46 -1.68
C TYR A 242 2.10 -4.15 -0.75
N GLY A 243 2.31 -5.42 -0.38
CA GLY A 243 1.44 -6.20 0.51
C GLY A 243 0.88 -7.48 -0.14
N ALA A 244 0.61 -7.46 -1.45
CA ALA A 244 0.05 -8.60 -2.20
C ALA A 244 0.91 -9.87 -2.19
N ARG A 245 2.16 -9.80 -1.74
CA ARG A 245 3.09 -10.93 -1.71
C ARG A 245 3.38 -11.41 -0.28
N ILE A 246 2.67 -10.93 0.73
CA ILE A 246 2.76 -11.47 2.10
C ILE A 246 2.08 -12.83 2.18
N THR A 247 0.91 -12.99 1.57
CA THR A 247 0.06 -14.20 1.66
C THR A 247 -0.30 -14.78 0.29
N ARG A 248 -0.84 -13.96 -0.63
CA ARG A 248 -1.35 -14.39 -1.94
C ARG A 248 -0.29 -15.08 -2.82
N ALA A 249 0.99 -14.77 -2.63
CA ALA A 249 2.11 -15.45 -3.29
C ALA A 249 2.12 -16.98 -3.03
N ASN A 250 1.58 -17.43 -1.89
CA ASN A 250 1.43 -18.84 -1.54
C ASN A 250 0.56 -19.60 -2.54
N HIS A 251 -0.49 -18.98 -3.08
CA HIS A 251 -1.41 -19.65 -4.03
C HIS A 251 -0.70 -20.03 -5.32
N ILE A 252 0.14 -19.12 -5.83
CA ILE A 252 0.99 -19.36 -7.01
C ILE A 252 2.10 -20.38 -6.69
N ALA A 253 2.73 -20.28 -5.51
CA ALA A 253 3.78 -21.23 -5.10
C ALA A 253 3.26 -22.66 -4.94
N THR A 254 2.11 -22.85 -4.28
CA THR A 254 1.51 -24.16 -4.01
C THR A 254 1.01 -24.85 -5.28
N ALA A 255 0.30 -24.13 -6.15
CA ALA A 255 -0.14 -24.68 -7.44
C ALA A 255 1.05 -25.06 -8.36
N CYS A 256 2.10 -24.23 -8.39
CA CYS A 256 3.31 -24.50 -9.16
C CYS A 256 4.10 -25.70 -8.60
N ALA A 257 4.23 -25.78 -7.27
CA ALA A 257 4.89 -26.89 -6.58
C ALA A 257 4.14 -28.22 -6.78
N LEU A 258 2.80 -28.20 -6.77
CA LEU A 258 1.99 -29.37 -7.08
C LEU A 258 2.19 -29.83 -8.53
N ALA A 259 2.13 -28.91 -9.49
CA ALA A 259 2.40 -29.24 -10.89
C ALA A 259 3.78 -29.89 -11.07
N ALA A 260 4.83 -29.32 -10.46
CA ALA A 260 6.19 -29.87 -10.50
C ALA A 260 6.29 -31.25 -9.82
N TYR A 261 5.65 -31.42 -8.67
CA TYR A 261 5.56 -32.70 -7.97
C TYR A 261 4.86 -33.79 -8.80
N VAL A 262 3.79 -33.43 -9.51
CA VAL A 262 2.99 -34.38 -10.32
C VAL A 262 3.71 -34.73 -11.63
N THR A 263 4.34 -33.76 -12.30
CA THR A 263 5.03 -33.99 -13.59
C THR A 263 6.47 -34.50 -13.44
N LYS A 264 7.04 -34.47 -12.23
CA LYS A 264 8.46 -34.78 -11.94
C LYS A 264 9.44 -34.01 -12.84
N ARG A 265 9.11 -32.75 -13.11
CA ARG A 265 9.84 -31.82 -13.99
C ARG A 265 9.80 -30.41 -13.39
N PRO A 266 10.77 -29.52 -13.70
CA PRO A 266 10.67 -28.11 -13.32
C PRO A 266 9.42 -27.48 -13.93
N VAL A 267 8.70 -26.64 -13.18
CA VAL A 267 7.51 -25.92 -13.64
C VAL A 267 7.64 -24.43 -13.33
N ARG A 268 7.28 -23.57 -14.29
CA ARG A 268 7.13 -22.12 -14.10
C ARG A 268 5.67 -21.72 -14.28
N LEU A 269 5.08 -21.17 -13.22
CA LEU A 269 3.76 -20.54 -13.23
C LEU A 269 3.98 -19.02 -13.13
N ARG A 270 3.52 -18.27 -14.13
CA ARG A 270 3.56 -16.80 -14.14
C ARG A 270 2.19 -16.29 -14.57
N LEU A 271 1.59 -15.40 -13.79
CA LEU A 271 0.35 -14.75 -14.18
C LEU A 271 0.63 -13.64 -15.21
N ASP A 272 -0.23 -13.50 -16.21
CA ASP A 272 -0.39 -12.24 -16.93
C ASP A 272 -1.06 -11.18 -16.02
N LEU A 273 -1.10 -9.92 -16.45
CA LEU A 273 -1.62 -8.83 -15.63
C LEU A 273 -3.13 -8.97 -15.34
N ASN A 274 -3.91 -9.43 -16.30
CA ASN A 274 -5.38 -9.49 -16.19
C ASN A 274 -5.75 -10.60 -15.20
N THR A 275 -5.20 -11.81 -15.37
CA THR A 275 -5.35 -12.90 -14.40
C THR A 275 -4.85 -12.50 -13.00
N ASN A 276 -3.75 -11.75 -12.92
CA ASN A 276 -3.24 -11.24 -11.63
C ASN A 276 -4.22 -10.24 -10.97
N MET A 277 -4.90 -9.39 -11.76
CA MET A 277 -5.90 -8.44 -11.26
C MET A 277 -7.27 -9.08 -10.97
N GLU A 278 -7.57 -10.25 -11.54
CA GLU A 278 -8.75 -11.05 -11.19
C GLU A 278 -8.52 -11.93 -9.93
N MET A 279 -7.30 -12.45 -9.71
CA MET A 279 -7.04 -13.46 -8.66
C MET A 279 -6.45 -12.94 -7.35
N VAL A 280 -5.61 -11.90 -7.35
CA VAL A 280 -4.70 -11.62 -6.22
C VAL A 280 -5.35 -10.80 -5.10
N GLY A 281 -6.58 -10.34 -5.28
CA GLY A 281 -7.25 -9.44 -4.35
C GLY A 281 -6.71 -8.00 -4.42
N LEU A 282 -7.40 -7.10 -3.74
CA LEU A 282 -7.15 -5.65 -3.78
C LEU A 282 -6.98 -5.11 -2.35
N ARG A 283 -6.64 -3.82 -2.23
CA ARG A 283 -6.92 -3.04 -1.01
C ARG A 283 -8.42 -3.13 -0.71
N GLU A 284 -8.78 -3.41 0.53
CA GLU A 284 -10.18 -3.49 0.95
C GLU A 284 -10.93 -2.14 0.75
N PRO A 285 -12.08 -2.11 0.05
CA PRO A 285 -12.98 -0.96 0.03
C PRO A 285 -13.61 -0.71 1.39
N TYR A 286 -13.90 0.56 1.69
CA TYR A 286 -14.54 0.98 2.93
C TYR A 286 -15.81 1.80 2.68
N LYS A 287 -16.75 1.69 3.62
CA LYS A 287 -17.84 2.65 3.83
C LYS A 287 -17.90 2.99 5.31
N ALA A 288 -17.88 4.28 5.62
CA ALA A 288 -18.07 4.78 6.98
C ALA A 288 -19.40 5.53 7.11
N THR A 289 -20.02 5.40 8.28
CA THR A 289 -21.15 6.27 8.70
C THR A 289 -20.80 6.86 10.05
N TYR A 290 -20.96 8.18 10.23
CA TYR A 290 -20.50 8.88 11.43
C TYR A 290 -21.54 9.86 11.99
N LYS A 291 -21.40 10.12 13.29
CA LYS A 291 -22.08 11.15 14.06
C LYS A 291 -21.09 11.79 15.03
N VAL A 292 -21.01 13.11 15.03
CA VAL A 292 -19.98 13.85 15.78
C VAL A 292 -20.61 15.02 16.52
N GLY A 293 -20.31 15.14 17.81
CA GLY A 293 -20.69 16.26 18.65
C GLY A 293 -19.57 17.29 18.74
N VAL A 294 -19.89 18.56 18.46
CA VAL A 294 -18.90 19.64 18.35
C VAL A 294 -19.27 20.81 19.27
N ALA A 295 -18.27 21.37 19.95
CA ALA A 295 -18.36 22.58 20.76
C ALA A 295 -18.36 23.86 19.89
N LYS A 296 -18.77 24.98 20.47
CA LYS A 296 -18.87 26.29 19.76
C LYS A 296 -17.52 26.83 19.24
N ASP A 297 -16.41 26.31 19.72
CA ASP A 297 -15.04 26.67 19.32
C ASP A 297 -14.40 25.61 18.40
N GLY A 298 -15.20 24.71 17.83
CA GLY A 298 -14.76 23.69 16.89
C GLY A 298 -14.17 22.43 17.53
N LYS A 299 -14.14 22.32 18.87
CA LYS A 299 -13.63 21.11 19.54
C LYS A 299 -14.58 19.92 19.43
N LEU A 300 -13.99 18.73 19.25
CA LEU A 300 -14.69 17.44 19.19
C LEU A 300 -15.03 16.99 20.61
N ASN A 301 -16.32 16.95 20.96
CA ASN A 301 -16.80 16.46 22.26
C ASN A 301 -16.97 14.94 22.27
N GLY A 302 -17.42 14.36 21.16
CA GLY A 302 -17.56 12.92 21.00
C GLY A 302 -17.78 12.49 19.54
N ILE A 303 -17.31 11.29 19.20
CA ILE A 303 -17.41 10.68 17.87
C ILE A 303 -18.05 9.30 17.99
N ASP A 304 -19.01 9.02 17.13
CA ASP A 304 -19.67 7.71 16.95
C ASP A 304 -19.56 7.32 15.47
N MET A 305 -19.04 6.13 15.17
CA MET A 305 -18.68 5.71 13.83
C MET A 305 -18.87 4.20 13.61
N ASN A 306 -19.50 3.84 12.49
CA ASN A 306 -19.45 2.47 11.96
C ASN A 306 -18.45 2.43 10.79
N LEU A 307 -17.61 1.40 10.75
CA LEU A 307 -16.65 1.13 9.68
C LEU A 307 -17.02 -0.19 9.01
N TYR A 308 -17.53 -0.15 7.78
CA TYR A 308 -17.81 -1.33 6.97
C TYR A 308 -16.66 -1.55 5.98
N CYS A 309 -16.02 -2.72 6.05
CA CYS A 309 -14.92 -3.14 5.21
C CYS A 309 -15.34 -4.31 4.31
N ASP A 310 -15.00 -4.28 3.02
CA ASP A 310 -15.25 -5.40 2.08
C ASP A 310 -13.99 -6.28 1.94
N CYS A 311 -14.06 -7.48 2.52
CA CYS A 311 -12.94 -8.41 2.59
C CYS A 311 -12.89 -9.37 1.38
N GLY A 312 -13.92 -9.37 0.54
CA GLY A 312 -14.14 -10.43 -0.45
C GLY A 312 -14.36 -11.79 0.21
N SER A 313 -14.05 -12.84 -0.55
CA SER A 313 -14.29 -14.25 -0.24
C SER A 313 -13.33 -14.85 0.80
N SER A 314 -12.52 -14.03 1.47
CA SER A 314 -11.54 -14.47 2.47
C SER A 314 -11.61 -13.59 3.71
N VAL A 315 -11.27 -14.18 4.85
CA VAL A 315 -11.19 -13.52 6.16
C VAL A 315 -9.77 -13.56 6.74
N ASN A 316 -8.77 -13.88 5.91
CA ASN A 316 -7.38 -14.06 6.34
C ASN A 316 -6.58 -12.76 6.49
N ASP A 317 -6.82 -11.78 5.62
CA ASP A 317 -5.97 -10.59 5.48
C ASP A 317 -6.72 -9.29 5.85
N VAL A 318 -7.77 -9.39 6.67
CA VAL A 318 -8.70 -8.30 7.01
C VAL A 318 -8.02 -7.17 7.78
N ASP A 319 -8.29 -5.91 7.41
CA ASP A 319 -7.64 -4.72 7.97
C ASP A 319 -8.57 -3.81 8.83
N VAL A 320 -9.85 -4.16 9.02
CA VAL A 320 -10.84 -3.33 9.75
C VAL A 320 -10.47 -2.94 11.20
N LEU A 321 -9.73 -3.79 11.93
CA LEU A 321 -9.21 -3.45 13.27
C LEU A 321 -8.06 -2.44 13.24
N TYR A 322 -7.31 -2.36 12.14
CA TYR A 322 -6.33 -1.30 11.93
C TYR A 322 -7.04 0.03 11.66
N ALA A 323 -8.16 0.06 10.92
CA ALA A 323 -8.90 1.31 10.68
C ALA A 323 -9.39 1.93 12.00
N GLN A 324 -9.92 1.11 12.92
CA GLN A 324 -10.27 1.52 14.28
C GLN A 324 -9.09 2.16 15.03
N ALA A 325 -7.90 1.55 14.95
CA ALA A 325 -6.70 2.01 15.63
C ALA A 325 -6.08 3.31 15.08
N TRP A 326 -6.41 3.71 13.85
CA TRP A 326 -5.91 4.94 13.19
C TRP A 326 -6.98 6.01 12.91
N SER A 327 -8.22 5.82 13.39
CA SER A 327 -9.35 6.74 13.20
C SER A 327 -9.23 8.09 13.95
N ASP A 328 -8.26 8.24 14.86
CA ASP A 328 -7.96 9.50 15.57
C ASP A 328 -7.02 10.43 14.79
N ASN A 329 -6.09 9.87 14.02
CA ASN A 329 -5.09 10.55 13.19
C ASN A 329 -4.19 11.53 13.96
N ALA A 330 -4.68 12.75 14.17
CA ALA A 330 -4.00 13.84 14.83
C ALA A 330 -4.92 14.58 15.82
N TYR A 331 -6.15 14.11 15.99
CA TYR A 331 -7.26 14.84 16.57
C TYR A 331 -7.70 14.23 17.91
N PHE A 332 -7.45 14.98 18.97
CA PHE A 332 -7.86 14.64 20.32
C PHE A 332 -9.38 14.76 20.47
N CYS A 333 -10.00 13.67 20.92
CA CYS A 333 -11.35 13.65 21.49
C CYS A 333 -11.37 12.65 22.64
N ASP A 334 -12.07 12.98 23.74
CA ASP A 334 -12.16 12.11 24.92
C ASP A 334 -13.17 10.96 24.76
N ASN A 335 -14.17 11.12 23.90
CA ASN A 335 -15.31 10.21 23.81
C ASN A 335 -15.44 9.60 22.40
N TRP A 336 -15.32 8.27 22.30
CA TRP A 336 -15.33 7.53 21.04
C TRP A 336 -16.24 6.30 21.12
N ASN A 337 -17.00 6.05 20.06
CA ASN A 337 -17.57 4.75 19.73
C ASN A 337 -17.16 4.41 18.29
N ILE A 338 -16.47 3.29 18.07
CA ILE A 338 -16.07 2.82 16.74
C ILE A 338 -16.45 1.35 16.60
N VAL A 339 -17.41 1.06 15.72
CA VAL A 339 -17.92 -0.28 15.47
C VAL A 339 -17.36 -0.79 14.13
N PRO A 340 -16.39 -1.73 14.14
CA PRO A 340 -15.86 -2.34 12.93
C PRO A 340 -16.78 -3.48 12.45
N TYR A 341 -16.99 -3.55 11.14
CA TYR A 341 -17.69 -4.62 10.45
C TYR A 341 -16.82 -5.10 9.29
N ALA A 342 -16.19 -6.26 9.42
CA ALA A 342 -15.79 -7.03 8.26
C ALA A 342 -17.06 -7.45 7.49
N THR A 343 -17.01 -7.48 6.17
CA THR A 343 -18.13 -7.97 5.34
C THR A 343 -17.61 -8.95 4.30
N HIS A 344 -18.21 -10.13 4.29
CA HIS A 344 -17.92 -11.17 3.31
C HIS A 344 -18.82 -10.90 2.10
N THR A 345 -18.25 -10.24 1.10
CA THR A 345 -18.76 -10.34 -0.26
C THR A 345 -18.17 -11.57 -0.92
N HIS A 346 -18.64 -11.93 -2.12
CA HIS A 346 -17.93 -12.95 -2.88
C HIS A 346 -16.87 -12.31 -3.81
N THR A 347 -16.40 -11.05 -3.66
CA THR A 347 -15.24 -10.61 -4.50
C THR A 347 -13.99 -11.47 -4.23
N ALA A 348 -12.99 -11.47 -5.10
CA ALA A 348 -11.74 -12.19 -4.83
C ALA A 348 -11.15 -11.70 -3.50
N GLY A 349 -10.80 -12.63 -2.60
CA GLY A 349 -10.34 -12.31 -1.23
C GLY A 349 -9.30 -11.20 -1.20
N ASN A 350 -9.68 -10.06 -0.61
CA ASN A 350 -8.84 -8.88 -0.54
C ASN A 350 -7.66 -9.09 0.41
N THR A 351 -6.65 -8.22 0.31
CA THR A 351 -5.39 -8.40 1.02
C THR A 351 -4.72 -7.07 1.33
N TRP A 352 -3.82 -7.07 2.31
CA TRP A 352 -3.09 -5.88 2.71
C TRP A 352 -2.46 -5.17 1.51
N CYS A 353 -2.72 -3.86 1.41
CA CYS A 353 -2.09 -2.95 0.47
C CYS A 353 -1.47 -1.79 1.27
N ARG A 354 -0.29 -1.33 0.86
CA ARG A 354 0.53 -0.26 1.49
C ARG A 354 -0.32 0.76 2.24
N ALA A 355 -0.05 0.95 3.54
CA ALA A 355 -0.95 1.62 4.48
C ALA A 355 -2.32 0.90 4.59
N PRO A 356 -2.35 -0.38 5.03
CA PRO A 356 -3.60 -1.11 5.20
C PRO A 356 -4.44 -0.43 6.28
N ALA A 357 -5.74 -0.28 6.01
CA ALA A 357 -6.79 0.43 6.77
C ALA A 357 -6.57 1.92 7.10
N SER A 358 -5.34 2.25 7.50
CA SER A 358 -4.80 3.57 7.78
C SER A 358 -4.78 4.50 6.57
N THR A 359 -5.01 4.02 5.34
CA THR A 359 -5.33 4.93 4.23
C THR A 359 -6.79 5.41 4.33
N GLN A 360 -7.70 4.47 4.56
CA GLN A 360 -9.14 4.66 4.53
C GLN A 360 -9.65 5.42 5.77
N ALA A 361 -9.28 4.97 6.98
CA ALA A 361 -9.67 5.58 8.26
C ALA A 361 -9.31 7.08 8.37
N VAL A 362 -8.23 7.45 7.69
CA VAL A 362 -7.61 8.77 7.76
C VAL A 362 -8.31 9.74 6.84
N PHE A 363 -8.59 9.31 5.62
CA PHE A 363 -9.53 10.00 4.75
C PHE A 363 -10.92 10.12 5.40
N ILE A 364 -11.39 9.12 6.15
CA ILE A 364 -12.67 9.19 6.88
C ILE A 364 -12.67 10.29 7.95
N ILE A 365 -11.67 10.35 8.84
CA ILE A 365 -11.61 11.40 9.88
C ILE A 365 -11.31 12.79 9.28
N GLU A 366 -10.49 12.90 8.24
CA GLU A 366 -10.30 14.18 7.52
C GLU A 366 -11.61 14.64 6.85
N THR A 367 -12.39 13.72 6.27
CA THR A 367 -13.72 14.01 5.70
C THR A 367 -14.69 14.53 6.76
N ILE A 368 -14.59 14.04 8.00
CA ILE A 368 -15.32 14.55 9.17
C ILE A 368 -14.84 15.96 9.52
N MET A 369 -13.53 16.23 9.55
CA MET A 369 -13.02 17.57 9.87
C MET A 369 -13.46 18.62 8.84
N GLU A 370 -13.49 18.28 7.55
CA GLU A 370 -14.07 19.14 6.50
C GLU A 370 -15.58 19.37 6.68
N HIS A 371 -16.32 18.33 7.09
CA HIS A 371 -17.77 18.45 7.35
C HIS A 371 -18.04 19.37 8.56
N VAL A 372 -17.29 19.18 9.65
CA VAL A 372 -17.35 20.04 10.84
C VAL A 372 -16.99 21.49 10.47
N ALA A 373 -15.98 21.73 9.65
CA ALA A 373 -15.62 23.08 9.20
C ALA A 373 -16.76 23.77 8.42
N LYS A 374 -17.38 23.08 7.46
CA LYS A 374 -18.50 23.59 6.65
C LYS A 374 -19.71 23.96 7.52
N GLU A 375 -20.13 23.08 8.42
CA GLU A 375 -21.30 23.29 9.30
C GLU A 375 -21.04 24.33 10.40
N MET A 376 -19.84 24.36 10.97
CA MET A 376 -19.43 25.38 11.96
C MET A 376 -19.14 26.76 11.32
N LYS A 377 -19.05 26.83 9.98
CA LYS A 377 -18.63 28.02 9.21
C LYS A 377 -17.24 28.53 9.65
N MET A 378 -16.34 27.59 9.93
CA MET A 378 -14.94 27.82 10.30
C MET A 378 -14.01 27.32 9.19
N THR A 379 -12.74 27.73 9.19
CA THR A 379 -11.78 27.15 8.25
C THR A 379 -11.45 25.70 8.65
N PRO A 380 -11.19 24.80 7.70
CA PRO A 380 -10.67 23.47 8.00
C PRO A 380 -9.35 23.52 8.78
N GLU A 381 -8.49 24.51 8.51
CA GLU A 381 -7.26 24.76 9.28
C GLU A 381 -7.53 25.01 10.77
N ASP A 382 -8.54 25.84 11.10
CA ASP A 382 -8.89 26.18 12.48
C ASP A 382 -9.51 24.98 13.21
N ILE A 383 -10.39 24.23 12.54
CA ILE A 383 -10.98 22.99 13.10
C ILE A 383 -9.91 21.92 13.36
N ARG A 384 -9.00 21.68 12.42
CA ARG A 384 -7.86 20.78 12.62
C ARG A 384 -7.01 21.23 13.81
N LYS A 385 -6.62 22.52 13.82
CA LYS A 385 -5.74 23.11 14.84
C LYS A 385 -6.36 23.17 16.24
N ALA A 386 -7.67 23.36 16.35
CA ALA A 386 -8.40 23.35 17.63
C ALA A 386 -8.33 21.98 18.34
N ASN A 387 -8.18 20.90 17.55
CA ASN A 387 -8.25 19.52 18.01
C ASN A 387 -6.90 18.79 18.03
N PHE A 388 -5.78 19.39 17.60
CA PHE A 388 -4.49 18.69 17.58
C PHE A 388 -4.05 18.13 18.94
N TYR A 389 -3.62 16.86 18.93
CA TYR A 389 -3.01 16.17 20.07
C TYR A 389 -1.80 16.92 20.65
N LYS A 390 -1.65 16.83 21.97
CA LYS A 390 -0.56 17.43 22.76
C LYS A 390 0.22 16.36 23.50
N ASN A 391 1.47 16.66 23.86
CA ASN A 391 2.30 15.76 24.65
C ASN A 391 1.61 15.36 25.96
N GLY A 392 1.57 14.06 26.25
CA GLY A 392 0.94 13.49 27.44
C GLY A 392 -0.55 13.18 27.32
N GLN A 393 -1.23 13.57 26.24
CA GLN A 393 -2.59 13.08 25.96
C GLN A 393 -2.55 11.64 25.44
N GLU A 394 -3.69 10.95 25.52
CA GLU A 394 -3.84 9.55 25.11
C GLU A 394 -4.75 9.41 23.89
N THR A 395 -4.40 8.51 22.97
CA THR A 395 -5.23 8.17 21.81
C THR A 395 -6.56 7.51 22.21
N GLN A 396 -7.46 7.28 21.25
CA GLN A 396 -8.63 6.40 21.43
C GLN A 396 -8.22 4.97 21.89
N MET A 397 -7.05 4.49 21.46
CA MET A 397 -6.42 3.24 21.89
C MET A 397 -5.68 3.32 23.25
N ASN A 398 -5.82 4.43 23.99
CA ASN A 398 -5.13 4.70 25.27
C ASN A 398 -3.58 4.72 25.20
N GLN A 399 -3.00 4.99 24.03
CA GLN A 399 -1.55 5.18 23.87
C GLN A 399 -1.17 6.60 24.30
N THR A 400 -0.35 6.76 25.35
CA THR A 400 0.14 8.08 25.78
C THR A 400 1.16 8.67 24.78
N LEU A 401 0.81 9.80 24.17
CA LEU A 401 1.63 10.49 23.16
C LEU A 401 2.76 11.29 23.81
N LYS A 402 3.90 10.64 24.07
CA LYS A 402 5.07 11.28 24.72
C LYS A 402 5.80 12.31 23.85
N TYR A 403 5.75 12.15 22.52
CA TYR A 403 6.50 12.95 21.54
C TYR A 403 5.63 13.34 20.34
N CYS A 404 4.53 14.05 20.57
CA CYS A 404 3.63 14.52 19.52
C CYS A 404 4.21 15.76 18.80
N SER A 405 4.59 15.61 17.53
CA SER A 405 5.23 16.69 16.75
C SER A 405 4.27 17.52 15.90
N ILE A 406 2.97 17.17 15.87
CA ILE A 406 1.90 17.78 15.03
C ILE A 406 1.99 19.30 14.89
N SER A 407 1.90 20.03 16.00
CA SER A 407 1.83 21.48 16.00
C SER A 407 3.11 22.14 15.49
N THR A 408 4.27 21.49 15.61
CA THR A 408 5.54 21.97 15.06
C THR A 408 5.52 21.88 13.54
N LEU A 409 5.30 20.69 12.97
CA LEU A 409 5.30 20.52 11.51
C LEU A 409 4.16 21.29 10.83
N TRP A 410 3.02 21.46 11.50
CA TRP A 410 1.94 22.30 11.00
C TRP A 410 2.36 23.77 10.86
N ASN A 411 3.01 24.34 11.88
CA ASN A 411 3.50 25.71 11.80
C ASN A 411 4.66 25.84 10.79
N ASP A 412 5.57 24.87 10.75
CA ASP A 412 6.72 24.86 9.84
C ASP A 412 6.27 24.78 8.36
N ILE A 413 5.31 23.90 8.04
CA ILE A 413 4.85 23.73 6.66
C ILE A 413 4.02 24.92 6.17
N LEU A 414 3.22 25.56 7.03
CA LEU A 414 2.51 26.79 6.69
C LEU A 414 3.46 27.93 6.28
N VAL A 415 4.71 27.90 6.76
CA VAL A 415 5.77 28.84 6.35
C VAL A 415 6.52 28.34 5.11
N SER A 416 7.01 27.10 5.08
CA SER A 416 7.83 26.60 3.96
C SER A 416 7.07 26.44 2.65
N SER A 417 5.77 26.13 2.73
CA SER A 417 4.89 26.04 1.56
C SER A 417 4.45 27.41 1.02
N ASP A 418 4.68 28.50 1.75
CA ASP A 418 4.11 29.84 1.50
C ASP A 418 2.56 29.88 1.51
N PHE A 419 1.95 29.04 2.36
CA PHE A 419 0.50 28.78 2.42
C PHE A 419 -0.37 30.03 2.43
N ARG A 420 -0.01 31.08 3.20
CA ARG A 420 -0.86 32.27 3.34
C ARG A 420 -0.92 33.10 2.07
N ASN A 421 0.21 33.31 1.41
CA ASN A 421 0.25 34.07 0.16
C ASN A 421 -0.38 33.27 -0.97
N ARG A 422 -0.20 31.94 -0.98
CA ARG A 422 -0.91 31.03 -1.88
C ARG A 422 -2.42 31.08 -1.64
N LYS A 423 -2.91 31.02 -0.40
CA LYS A 423 -4.35 31.13 -0.11
C LYS A 423 -4.94 32.49 -0.51
N ILE A 424 -4.19 33.59 -0.42
CA ILE A 424 -4.61 34.90 -0.93
C ILE A 424 -4.58 34.96 -2.47
N ALA A 425 -3.56 34.35 -3.10
CA ALA A 425 -3.44 34.24 -4.54
C ALA A 425 -4.57 33.37 -5.12
N ILE A 426 -4.89 32.26 -4.45
CA ILE A 426 -6.07 31.41 -4.64
C ILE A 426 -7.32 32.25 -4.46
N ASP A 427 -7.59 32.89 -3.32
CA ASP A 427 -8.80 33.71 -3.12
C ASP A 427 -8.94 34.85 -4.15
N THR A 428 -7.85 35.28 -4.78
CA THR A 428 -7.81 36.27 -5.87
C THR A 428 -7.97 35.63 -7.26
N PHE A 429 -7.45 34.42 -7.43
CA PHE A 429 -7.71 33.55 -8.56
C PHE A 429 -9.18 33.13 -8.51
N ASN A 430 -9.75 32.62 -7.41
CA ASN A 430 -11.16 32.22 -7.23
C ASN A 430 -12.15 33.27 -7.73
N LYS A 431 -11.89 34.55 -7.48
CA LYS A 431 -12.66 35.71 -7.98
C LYS A 431 -12.50 35.92 -9.51
N ARG A 432 -11.91 34.92 -10.19
CA ARG A 432 -11.52 34.66 -11.58
C ARG A 432 -11.28 33.14 -11.92
N CYS A 433 -11.53 32.13 -11.02
CA CYS A 433 -11.30 30.62 -11.05
C CYS A 433 -10.61 29.95 -9.77
N PRO A 434 -11.06 28.81 -9.14
CA PRO A 434 -10.58 27.94 -7.98
C PRO A 434 -9.14 28.00 -7.32
N SER A 435 -8.65 27.36 -6.21
CA SER A 435 -9.08 26.64 -4.93
C SER A 435 -7.85 26.17 -4.04
N GLN A 436 -7.99 25.36 -2.93
CA GLN A 436 -7.09 24.21 -2.42
C GLN A 436 -6.56 24.11 -0.91
N ILE A 437 -6.57 22.91 -0.23
CA ILE A 437 -6.10 22.62 1.21
C ILE A 437 -5.50 21.15 1.48
N TRP A 438 -5.39 20.57 2.73
CA TRP A 438 -4.21 19.75 3.23
C TRP A 438 -4.31 18.75 4.48
N SER A 439 -3.43 17.71 4.69
CA SER A 439 -3.42 16.69 5.84
C SER A 439 -2.13 15.82 6.19
N ARG A 440 -2.17 14.72 7.03
CA ARG A 440 -1.03 13.99 7.76
C ARG A 440 -1.23 12.48 8.18
N LEU A 441 -0.17 11.59 8.31
CA LEU A 441 -0.05 10.42 9.29
C LEU A 441 1.28 9.56 9.45
N GLY A 442 1.22 8.26 9.91
CA GLY A 442 2.29 7.33 10.46
C GLY A 442 1.96 5.77 10.55
N GLY A 443 2.92 4.82 10.81
CA GLY A 443 2.73 3.31 10.78
C GLY A 443 3.73 2.37 11.59
N CYS A 444 3.58 1.00 11.57
CA CYS A 444 4.03 0.05 12.66
C CYS A 444 4.73 -1.35 12.30
N PRO A 445 5.81 -1.87 13.01
CA PRO A 445 6.83 -2.89 12.52
C PRO A 445 6.88 -4.51 12.57
N VAL A 446 7.63 -5.22 11.62
CA VAL A 446 8.17 -6.68 11.55
C VAL A 446 9.35 -6.96 10.48
N HIS A 447 10.49 -7.76 10.49
CA HIS A 447 11.43 -8.63 11.33
C HIS A 447 12.76 -9.14 10.53
N CYS A 448 13.72 -9.93 11.13
CA CYS A 448 14.68 -11.06 10.72
C CYS A 448 16.20 -10.95 10.24
N ASN A 449 17.09 -12.01 10.39
CA ASN A 449 18.61 -12.06 10.23
C ASN A 449 19.33 -13.29 9.59
N GLY A 450 20.64 -13.14 9.28
CA GLY A 450 21.74 -14.15 9.49
C GLY A 450 23.14 -13.74 8.92
N VAL A 451 24.29 -13.91 9.60
CA VAL A 451 25.61 -13.38 9.12
C VAL A 451 26.77 -14.40 9.15
N ASP A 452 27.55 -14.45 8.04
CA ASP A 452 28.72 -15.34 7.88
C ASP A 452 29.88 -14.64 7.11
N ILE A 453 31.11 -14.73 7.61
CA ILE A 453 32.32 -14.17 6.97
C ILE A 453 33.22 -15.29 6.39
N PRO A 454 33.02 -15.73 5.14
CA PRO A 454 33.88 -16.69 4.47
C PRO A 454 35.21 -16.08 4.02
N ARG A 455 36.25 -16.92 3.89
CA ARG A 455 37.55 -16.54 3.31
C ARG A 455 37.41 -16.15 1.82
N GLY A 456 37.25 -14.86 1.53
CA GLY A 456 37.09 -14.42 0.13
C GLY A 456 36.84 -12.94 -0.12
N TRP A 457 37.56 -12.03 0.58
CA TRP A 457 37.57 -10.57 0.33
C TRP A 457 36.24 -9.79 0.47
N HIS A 458 35.13 -10.45 0.83
CA HIS A 458 33.79 -9.86 0.94
C HIS A 458 33.06 -10.43 2.18
N ASN A 459 32.47 -9.58 3.03
CA ASN A 459 31.71 -9.98 4.21
C ASN A 459 30.23 -10.25 3.81
N SER A 460 29.78 -11.50 3.83
CA SER A 460 28.39 -11.85 3.49
C SER A 460 27.41 -11.68 4.65
N HIS A 461 26.29 -11.02 4.38
CA HIS A 461 25.20 -10.82 5.33
C HIS A 461 23.89 -11.28 4.68
N CYS A 462 23.01 -11.87 5.48
CA CYS A 462 21.66 -12.25 5.10
C CYS A 462 20.68 -11.61 6.11
N HIS A 463 19.42 -11.49 5.73
CA HIS A 463 18.33 -11.18 6.64
C HIS A 463 17.01 -11.73 6.09
N GLY A 464 16.04 -11.97 6.97
CA GLY A 464 14.72 -12.48 6.55
C GLY A 464 13.81 -11.41 5.94
N GLY A 465 14.08 -10.13 6.20
CA GLY A 465 13.42 -9.03 5.50
C GLY A 465 13.72 -9.03 3.99
N ILE A 466 12.72 -8.77 3.16
CA ILE A 466 12.78 -8.95 1.70
C ILE A 466 12.94 -7.61 0.97
N GLU A 467 13.85 -7.55 0.00
CA GLU A 467 14.00 -6.41 -0.90
C GLU A 467 12.88 -6.37 -1.95
N VAL A 468 11.90 -5.49 -1.74
CA VAL A 468 10.77 -5.23 -2.66
C VAL A 468 10.91 -3.90 -3.41
N GLY A 469 12.07 -3.23 -3.28
CA GLY A 469 12.37 -1.92 -3.84
C GLY A 469 12.49 -0.79 -2.80
N GLN A 470 12.36 -1.10 -1.51
CA GLN A 470 12.48 -0.15 -0.40
C GLN A 470 13.92 0.11 0.07
N GLY A 471 14.91 -0.60 -0.49
CA GLY A 471 16.33 -0.42 -0.17
C GLY A 471 16.72 -0.96 1.22
N ILE A 472 16.02 -2.01 1.68
CA ILE A 472 16.32 -2.70 2.94
C ILE A 472 17.74 -3.25 2.94
N ASN A 473 18.17 -3.89 1.84
CA ASN A 473 19.50 -4.46 1.73
C ASN A 473 20.57 -3.36 1.86
N THR A 474 20.32 -2.19 1.26
CA THR A 474 21.20 -1.01 1.35
C THR A 474 21.30 -0.50 2.78
N LYS A 475 20.17 -0.33 3.48
CA LYS A 475 20.15 0.16 4.88
C LYS A 475 20.85 -0.81 5.84
N VAL A 476 20.59 -2.11 5.72
CA VAL A 476 21.28 -3.13 6.55
C VAL A 476 22.78 -3.15 6.26
N ALA A 477 23.19 -3.01 4.99
CA ALA A 477 24.61 -2.92 4.64
C ALA A 477 25.29 -1.66 5.23
N GLN A 478 24.61 -0.51 5.19
CA GLN A 478 25.09 0.74 5.78
C GLN A 478 25.28 0.62 7.30
N VAL A 479 24.32 0.01 8.02
CA VAL A 479 24.43 -0.21 9.47
C VAL A 479 25.50 -1.25 9.82
N ALA A 480 25.65 -2.32 9.05
CA ALA A 480 26.73 -3.30 9.24
C ALA A 480 28.12 -2.68 9.03
N ALA A 481 28.30 -1.89 7.97
CA ALA A 481 29.55 -1.17 7.69
C ALA A 481 29.93 -0.22 8.85
N TYR A 482 28.95 0.56 9.32
CA TYR A 482 29.09 1.46 10.46
C TYR A 482 29.48 0.72 11.74
N GLN A 483 28.72 -0.32 12.11
CA GLN A 483 28.93 -1.04 13.38
C GLN A 483 30.25 -1.83 13.39
N LEU A 484 30.62 -2.46 12.28
CA LEU A 484 31.91 -3.15 12.13
C LEU A 484 33.10 -2.20 11.96
N LYS A 485 32.87 -0.90 11.72
CA LYS A 485 33.89 0.12 11.41
C LYS A 485 34.70 -0.25 10.16
N CYS A 486 34.01 -0.64 9.09
CA CYS A 486 34.62 -1.08 7.83
C CYS A 486 34.00 -0.40 6.60
N PRO A 487 34.69 -0.36 5.45
CA PRO A 487 34.15 0.24 4.22
C PRO A 487 32.93 -0.51 3.69
N LEU A 488 31.95 0.23 3.14
CA LEU A 488 30.67 -0.34 2.68
C LEU A 488 30.84 -1.37 1.57
N GLU A 489 31.84 -1.20 0.69
CA GLU A 489 32.14 -2.16 -0.38
C GLU A 489 32.75 -3.48 0.12
N LYS A 490 32.97 -3.64 1.43
CA LYS A 490 33.26 -4.93 2.07
C LYS A 490 32.01 -5.64 2.58
N ILE A 491 30.84 -5.02 2.56
CA ILE A 491 29.56 -5.61 2.95
C ILE A 491 28.77 -6.04 1.70
N ALA A 492 28.37 -7.30 1.65
CA ALA A 492 27.52 -7.82 0.58
C ALA A 492 26.29 -8.54 1.18
N ILE A 493 25.08 -8.04 0.88
CA ILE A 493 23.85 -8.75 1.22
C ILE A 493 23.62 -9.90 0.23
N LYS A 494 23.30 -11.08 0.73
CA LYS A 494 22.94 -12.30 -0.03
C LYS A 494 21.42 -12.49 -0.04
N PRO A 495 20.87 -13.30 -0.97
CA PRO A 495 19.45 -13.63 -0.98
C PRO A 495 18.99 -14.21 0.37
N THR A 496 17.78 -13.87 0.78
CA THR A 496 17.10 -14.54 1.90
C THR A 496 16.87 -16.00 1.52
N THR A 497 17.10 -16.93 2.45
CA THR A 497 16.74 -18.35 2.26
C THR A 497 16.14 -18.91 3.54
N ALA A 498 15.25 -19.91 3.41
CA ALA A 498 14.68 -20.59 4.58
C ALA A 498 15.75 -21.31 5.44
N PHE A 499 16.90 -21.68 4.84
CA PHE A 499 18.01 -22.30 5.57
C PHE A 499 18.87 -21.28 6.35
N SER A 500 19.16 -20.13 5.74
CA SER A 500 19.97 -19.06 6.36
C SER A 500 19.18 -18.18 7.33
N ASN A 501 17.86 -18.10 7.17
CA ASN A 501 16.97 -17.17 7.88
C ASN A 501 15.68 -17.87 8.42
N PRO A 502 15.76 -19.03 9.12
CA PRO A 502 14.59 -19.82 9.47
C PRO A 502 13.71 -19.20 10.58
N ASN A 503 12.40 -19.38 10.47
CA ASN A 503 11.37 -18.79 11.35
C ASN A 503 11.38 -17.25 11.25
N SER A 504 11.45 -16.76 10.01
CA SER A 504 11.27 -15.36 9.64
C SER A 504 9.78 -14.98 9.54
N ALA A 505 9.49 -13.68 9.45
CA ALA A 505 8.13 -13.13 9.47
C ALA A 505 7.97 -12.04 8.41
N GLY A 506 6.72 -11.79 7.99
CA GLY A 506 6.41 -11.01 6.80
C GLY A 506 7.04 -9.61 6.77
N THR A 507 7.63 -9.28 5.62
CA THR A 507 8.15 -7.93 5.34
C THR A 507 6.99 -6.97 5.10
N GLY A 508 6.64 -6.17 6.12
CA GLY A 508 5.52 -5.23 6.07
C GLY A 508 5.65 -4.10 7.09
N GLY A 509 4.60 -3.28 7.21
CA GLY A 509 4.48 -2.31 8.30
C GLY A 509 5.52 -1.18 8.26
N SER A 510 5.91 -0.69 7.08
CA SER A 510 6.80 0.48 6.85
C SER A 510 8.27 0.38 7.23
N ILE A 511 8.73 -0.75 7.76
CA ILE A 511 9.89 -0.72 8.67
C ILE A 511 11.07 -1.60 8.34
N THR A 512 10.99 -2.66 7.52
CA THR A 512 11.74 -3.91 7.82
C THR A 512 13.26 -3.73 7.90
N SER A 513 13.76 -2.74 7.18
CA SER A 513 15.07 -2.09 7.35
C SER A 513 15.49 -1.76 8.79
N GLU A 514 14.65 -1.14 9.60
CA GLU A 514 14.86 -0.85 11.03
C GLU A 514 15.08 -2.14 11.82
N LEU A 515 14.13 -3.09 11.82
CA LEU A 515 14.26 -4.29 12.66
C LEU A 515 15.39 -5.22 12.23
N CYS A 516 15.65 -5.37 10.93
CA CYS A 516 16.85 -6.06 10.45
C CYS A 516 18.15 -5.36 10.90
N CYS A 517 18.11 -4.09 11.31
CA CYS A 517 19.26 -3.37 11.84
C CYS A 517 19.45 -3.55 13.36
N LYS A 518 18.43 -3.33 14.20
CA LYS A 518 18.52 -3.40 15.68
C LYS A 518 17.21 -3.90 16.31
N VAL A 519 17.25 -4.38 17.55
CA VAL A 519 16.08 -5.03 18.18
C VAL A 519 15.05 -3.98 18.53
N GLY A 520 13.78 -4.33 18.33
CA GLY A 520 12.66 -3.74 19.04
C GLY A 520 11.70 -4.80 19.56
N ARG A 521 10.71 -4.36 20.34
CA ARG A 521 9.49 -5.12 20.60
C ARG A 521 8.40 -4.51 19.75
N VAL A 522 7.61 -5.30 19.04
CA VAL A 522 6.55 -4.75 18.19
C VAL A 522 5.31 -5.60 18.20
N GLY A 523 4.18 -4.90 18.14
CA GLY A 523 2.82 -5.40 18.05
C GLY A 523 1.84 -4.30 18.47
N THR A 524 0.60 -4.39 18.00
CA THR A 524 -0.53 -4.11 18.89
C THR A 524 -0.62 -5.23 19.95
N GLU A 525 -1.66 -5.29 20.78
CA GLU A 525 -1.84 -6.43 21.71
C GLU A 525 -2.08 -7.78 20.99
N ILE A 526 -2.24 -7.77 19.66
CA ILE A 526 -2.79 -8.87 18.86
C ILE A 526 -1.69 -9.82 18.32
N HIS A 527 -0.47 -9.32 18.04
CA HIS A 527 0.61 -10.12 17.45
C HIS A 527 1.98 -9.78 18.02
N PHE A 528 2.80 -10.81 18.28
CA PHE A 528 4.17 -10.67 18.83
C PHE A 528 5.15 -11.55 18.05
N TYR A 529 6.28 -10.98 17.63
CA TYR A 529 7.34 -11.72 16.95
C TYR A 529 8.73 -11.48 17.59
N PRO A 530 9.54 -12.54 17.84
CA PRO A 530 10.95 -12.42 18.20
C PRO A 530 11.73 -11.69 17.11
N ILE A 531 12.70 -10.84 17.44
CA ILE A 531 13.39 -10.01 16.43
C ILE A 531 14.89 -10.29 16.37
N GLU A 532 15.40 -10.33 15.15
CA GLU A 532 16.81 -10.58 14.86
C GLU A 532 17.41 -9.43 14.05
N THR A 533 18.70 -9.15 14.27
CA THR A 533 19.29 -7.83 13.95
C THR A 533 20.76 -7.89 13.55
N VAL A 534 21.18 -7.08 12.58
CA VAL A 534 22.57 -7.00 12.14
C VAL A 534 23.49 -6.42 13.22
N MET A 535 23.06 -5.41 13.99
CA MET A 535 23.87 -4.82 15.06
C MET A 535 24.25 -5.85 16.12
N GLY A 536 23.33 -6.72 16.54
CA GLY A 536 23.63 -7.80 17.48
C GLY A 536 24.66 -8.81 16.96
N CYS A 537 24.65 -9.13 15.66
CA CYS A 537 25.70 -9.93 15.03
C CYS A 537 27.03 -9.16 15.00
N CYS A 538 27.03 -7.89 14.59
CA CYS A 538 28.22 -7.04 14.57
C CYS A 538 28.82 -6.82 15.97
N ASP A 539 28.02 -6.82 17.03
CA ASP A 539 28.47 -6.70 18.42
C ASP A 539 29.12 -7.99 18.94
N ILE A 540 28.68 -9.16 18.47
CA ILE A 540 29.38 -10.45 18.70
C ILE A 540 30.73 -10.42 17.98
N LEU A 541 30.75 -10.03 16.70
CA LEU A 541 31.97 -9.97 15.89
C LEU A 541 32.98 -8.94 16.42
N ASN A 542 32.54 -7.75 16.82
CA ASN A 542 33.45 -6.75 17.41
C ASN A 542 34.10 -7.24 18.71
N LYS A 543 33.42 -8.01 19.57
CA LYS A 543 34.04 -8.57 20.79
C LYS A 543 35.28 -9.43 20.52
N VAL A 544 35.33 -10.11 19.37
CA VAL A 544 36.47 -10.97 18.99
C VAL A 544 37.44 -10.27 18.03
N ILE A 545 36.98 -9.27 17.26
CA ILE A 545 37.81 -8.47 16.34
C ILE A 545 38.54 -7.32 17.06
N ASP A 546 37.91 -6.62 18.00
CA ASP A 546 38.51 -5.45 18.69
C ASP A 546 39.82 -5.77 19.44
N PRO A 547 40.00 -6.92 20.11
CA PRO A 547 41.30 -7.30 20.69
C PRO A 547 42.41 -7.40 19.66
N VAL A 548 42.13 -7.95 18.47
CA VAL A 548 43.10 -8.04 17.36
C VAL A 548 43.36 -6.66 16.77
N ARG A 549 42.30 -5.85 16.59
CA ARG A 549 42.35 -4.46 16.11
C ARG A 549 43.25 -3.58 17.00
N GLN A 550 43.23 -3.79 18.32
CA GLN A 550 44.11 -3.09 19.26
C GLN A 550 45.59 -3.46 19.09
N THR A 551 45.91 -4.70 18.69
CA THR A 551 47.31 -5.10 18.37
C THR A 551 47.80 -4.58 17.01
N MET A 552 46.90 -4.15 16.14
CA MET A 552 47.20 -3.76 14.75
C MET A 552 46.39 -2.50 14.33
N PRO A 553 46.58 -1.34 15.00
CA PRO A 553 45.68 -0.18 14.88
C PRO A 553 45.65 0.49 13.50
N SER A 554 46.67 0.27 12.66
CA SER A 554 46.78 0.83 11.30
C SER A 554 46.58 -0.21 10.19
N ALA A 555 46.13 -1.42 10.52
CA ALA A 555 45.95 -2.50 9.55
C ALA A 555 44.70 -2.32 8.68
N SER A 556 44.72 -2.85 7.45
CA SER A 556 43.50 -2.88 6.63
C SER A 556 42.48 -3.87 7.20
N TRP A 557 41.22 -3.75 6.78
CA TRP A 557 40.18 -4.73 7.11
C TRP A 557 40.57 -6.16 6.70
N ALA A 558 41.27 -6.32 5.56
CA ALA A 558 41.70 -7.62 5.08
C ALA A 558 42.79 -8.24 5.97
N ASP A 559 43.76 -7.44 6.42
CA ASP A 559 44.83 -7.89 7.32
C ASP A 559 44.27 -8.23 8.70
N LEU A 560 43.34 -7.42 9.21
CA LEU A 560 42.67 -7.61 10.49
C LEU A 560 41.88 -8.94 10.51
N ILE A 561 41.04 -9.19 9.50
CA ILE A 561 40.27 -10.43 9.36
C ILE A 561 41.20 -11.64 9.13
N THR A 562 42.26 -11.49 8.33
CA THR A 562 43.29 -12.53 8.15
C THR A 562 43.98 -12.87 9.47
N LYS A 563 44.30 -11.87 10.29
CA LYS A 563 44.91 -12.06 11.62
C LYS A 563 43.94 -12.75 12.58
N CYS A 564 42.67 -12.36 12.61
CA CYS A 564 41.62 -13.04 13.39
C CYS A 564 41.56 -14.54 13.03
N TYR A 565 41.38 -14.87 11.75
CA TYR A 565 41.38 -16.25 11.27
C TYR A 565 42.65 -17.01 11.68
N SER A 566 43.83 -16.41 11.47
CA SER A 566 45.13 -17.04 11.81
C SER A 566 45.32 -17.31 13.30
N SER A 567 44.49 -16.67 14.15
CA SER A 567 44.50 -16.81 15.60
C SER A 567 43.39 -17.74 16.11
N GLY A 568 42.69 -18.46 15.21
CA GLY A 568 41.62 -19.40 15.56
C GLY A 568 40.29 -18.75 15.96
N VAL A 569 40.09 -17.47 15.63
CA VAL A 569 38.86 -16.72 15.97
C VAL A 569 37.74 -17.09 15.00
N ASP A 570 36.57 -17.44 15.53
CA ASP A 570 35.33 -17.58 14.76
C ASP A 570 34.81 -16.21 14.31
N LEU A 571 34.29 -16.15 13.08
CA LEU A 571 33.81 -14.96 12.40
C LEU A 571 32.40 -15.16 11.78
N SER A 572 31.69 -16.24 12.16
CA SER A 572 30.23 -16.33 12.01
C SER A 572 29.53 -15.67 13.20
N ALA A 573 28.33 -15.13 13.01
CA ALA A 573 27.52 -14.63 14.13
C ALA A 573 26.02 -14.71 13.84
N LYS A 574 25.28 -15.35 14.75
CA LYS A 574 23.81 -15.40 14.74
C LYS A 574 23.28 -14.74 16.02
N TYR A 575 22.24 -13.92 15.89
CA TYR A 575 21.67 -13.17 17.01
C TYR A 575 20.16 -13.00 16.86
N ARG A 576 19.41 -13.43 17.88
CA ARG A 576 17.94 -13.31 18.02
C ARG A 576 17.61 -12.84 19.43
N PHE A 577 16.67 -11.89 19.56
CA PHE A 577 16.22 -11.39 20.86
C PHE A 577 14.74 -10.97 20.83
N ILE A 578 14.02 -11.23 21.92
CA ILE A 578 12.73 -10.60 22.19
C ILE A 578 12.96 -9.68 23.39
N ASP A 579 12.78 -8.38 23.23
CA ASP A 579 12.67 -7.52 24.41
C ASP A 579 11.22 -7.58 24.93
N THR A 580 10.95 -8.50 25.85
CA THR A 580 9.64 -8.57 26.51
C THR A 580 9.46 -7.52 27.61
N SER A 581 10.48 -6.74 27.94
CA SER A 581 10.49 -5.78 29.06
C SER A 581 10.03 -4.38 28.66
N GLN A 582 10.32 -3.95 27.43
CA GLN A 582 9.77 -2.72 26.87
C GLN A 582 8.29 -2.91 26.49
N PRO A 583 7.48 -1.83 26.45
CA PRO A 583 6.24 -1.85 25.67
C PRO A 583 6.56 -2.05 24.17
N PRO A 584 5.60 -2.47 23.33
CA PRO A 584 5.80 -2.44 21.89
C PRO A 584 6.15 -1.01 21.43
N TYR A 585 6.87 -0.90 20.30
CA TYR A 585 7.55 0.32 19.83
C TYR A 585 6.56 1.44 19.45
N ALA A 586 6.01 2.10 20.46
CA ALA A 586 5.01 3.14 20.41
C ALA A 586 5.61 4.54 20.13
N TYR A 587 6.54 4.62 19.18
CA TYR A 587 6.87 5.90 18.54
C TYR A 587 5.91 6.11 17.36
N ASN A 588 5.47 7.35 17.13
CA ASN A 588 4.61 7.66 16.00
C ASN A 588 5.40 8.39 14.91
N THR A 589 5.19 7.98 13.65
CA THR A 589 5.58 8.76 12.47
C THR A 589 4.52 9.83 12.19
N TYR A 590 4.98 10.92 11.58
CA TYR A 590 4.31 12.21 11.60
C TYR A 590 4.75 13.03 10.37
N GLY A 591 4.05 12.96 9.24
CA GLY A 591 4.26 13.91 8.14
C GLY A 591 3.12 14.91 8.03
N VAL A 592 3.37 16.19 7.73
CA VAL A 592 2.29 17.04 7.16
C VAL A 592 2.55 17.17 5.68
N THR A 593 1.52 17.03 4.88
CA THR A 593 1.53 17.30 3.44
C THR A 593 0.64 18.50 3.20
N CYS A 594 1.16 19.44 2.42
CA CYS A 594 0.48 20.68 2.05
C CYS A 594 0.13 20.64 0.41
N THR A 595 -1.80 20.33 -0.88
CA THR A 595 -2.31 20.23 -2.34
C THR A 595 -2.63 21.60 -2.93
N GLU A 596 -2.11 21.84 -4.13
CA GLU A 596 -2.58 22.88 -5.04
C GLU A 596 -2.76 22.21 -6.42
N VAL A 597 -3.96 22.35 -7.00
CA VAL A 597 -4.36 21.86 -8.32
C VAL A 597 -5.24 22.90 -8.99
N GLU A 598 -5.20 22.93 -10.31
CA GLU A 598 -6.19 23.62 -11.14
C GLU A 598 -7.24 22.61 -11.62
N LEU A 599 -8.52 23.01 -11.69
CA LEU A 599 -9.63 22.16 -12.15
C LEU A 599 -10.35 22.85 -13.31
N ASP A 600 -10.38 22.21 -14.48
CA ASP A 600 -11.33 22.53 -15.53
C ASP A 600 -12.71 22.03 -15.11
N VAL A 601 -13.56 22.95 -14.66
CA VAL A 601 -14.92 22.65 -14.20
C VAL A 601 -15.83 22.06 -15.28
N LEU A 602 -15.53 22.29 -16.57
CA LEU A 602 -16.35 21.81 -17.68
C LEU A 602 -16.10 20.33 -18.01
N THR A 603 -14.84 19.89 -17.91
CA THR A 603 -14.41 18.52 -18.26
C THR A 603 -14.16 17.63 -17.04
N GLY A 604 -13.83 18.22 -15.88
CA GLY A 604 -13.34 17.52 -14.69
C GLY A 604 -11.82 17.24 -14.70
N GLU A 605 -11.12 17.64 -15.77
CA GLU A 605 -9.66 17.49 -15.88
C GLU A 605 -8.93 18.44 -14.92
N ARG A 606 -7.73 18.02 -14.47
CA ARG A 606 -7.02 18.69 -13.38
C ARG A 606 -5.51 18.49 -13.43
N GLU A 607 -4.76 19.54 -13.11
CA GLU A 607 -3.30 19.49 -12.99
C GLU A 607 -2.86 19.78 -11.56
N ILE A 608 -2.07 18.88 -10.95
CA ILE A 608 -1.53 19.07 -9.60
C ILE A 608 -0.39 20.10 -9.64
N LEU A 609 -0.71 21.38 -9.52
CA LEU A 609 0.24 22.49 -9.65
C LEU A 609 1.45 22.39 -8.72
N ARG A 610 1.25 22.09 -7.42
CA ARG A 610 2.35 22.05 -6.44
C ARG A 610 2.10 21.09 -5.29
N THR A 611 3.15 20.50 -4.75
CA THR A 611 3.13 19.77 -3.48
C THR A 611 4.32 19.98 -2.59
N ASP A 612 4.07 20.26 -1.32
CA ASP A 612 5.06 20.36 -0.25
C ASP A 612 4.79 19.26 0.79
N ILE A 613 5.75 18.37 1.05
CA ILE A 613 5.67 17.34 2.10
C ILE A 613 6.75 17.60 3.15
N LEU A 614 6.39 17.60 4.43
CA LEU A 614 7.30 17.66 5.56
C LEU A 614 7.13 16.43 6.45
N ASN A 615 8.03 15.44 6.34
CA ASN A 615 7.91 14.14 7.03
C ASN A 615 8.91 13.96 8.18
N ASP A 616 8.41 13.56 9.36
CA ASP A 616 9.22 13.17 10.52
C ASP A 616 9.72 11.72 10.35
N CYS A 617 10.84 11.56 9.64
CA CYS A 617 11.60 10.30 9.55
C CYS A 617 12.58 10.11 10.72
N GLY A 618 12.43 10.88 11.81
CA GLY A 618 13.45 11.02 12.85
C GLY A 618 14.81 11.43 12.25
N GLN A 619 15.89 10.84 12.78
CA GLN A 619 17.21 10.86 12.15
C GLN A 619 17.27 9.74 11.08
N SER A 620 16.85 10.07 9.86
CA SER A 620 16.81 9.12 8.72
C SER A 620 18.14 8.39 8.51
N MET A 621 18.10 7.06 8.34
CA MET A 621 19.31 6.26 8.05
C MET A 621 19.86 6.49 6.64
N ASN A 622 18.99 6.83 5.67
CA ASN A 622 19.37 7.08 4.28
C ASN A 622 18.38 8.07 3.66
N PRO A 623 18.69 9.38 3.62
CA PRO A 623 17.73 10.41 3.17
C PRO A 623 17.26 10.24 1.73
N GLU A 624 18.12 9.73 0.83
CA GLU A 624 17.79 9.54 -0.58
C GLU A 624 16.75 8.42 -0.76
N LEU A 625 16.92 7.31 -0.05
CA LEU A 625 15.92 6.24 -0.01
C LEU A 625 14.63 6.68 0.69
N ASP A 626 14.75 7.45 1.78
CA ASP A 626 13.59 7.88 2.56
C ASP A 626 12.74 8.94 1.81
N VAL A 627 13.36 9.84 1.04
CA VAL A 627 12.65 10.73 0.10
C VAL A 627 11.97 9.93 -1.01
N GLY A 628 12.66 8.99 -1.65
CA GLY A 628 12.05 8.14 -2.68
C GLY A 628 10.90 7.26 -2.17
N GLN A 629 10.91 6.89 -0.88
CA GLN A 629 9.76 6.26 -0.23
C GLN A 629 8.59 7.23 -0.03
N VAL A 630 8.85 8.49 0.33
CA VAL A 630 7.80 9.53 0.44
C VAL A 630 7.15 9.82 -0.91
N GLU A 631 7.96 10.07 -1.95
CA GLU A 631 7.47 10.35 -3.31
C GLU A 631 6.64 9.17 -3.84
N GLY A 632 7.16 7.95 -3.77
CA GLY A 632 6.48 6.75 -4.26
C GLY A 632 5.26 6.33 -3.42
N ALA A 633 5.20 6.68 -2.14
CA ALA A 633 4.00 6.47 -1.31
C ALA A 633 2.90 7.48 -1.65
N PHE A 634 3.26 8.76 -1.78
CA PHE A 634 2.32 9.82 -2.12
C PHE A 634 1.73 9.63 -3.52
N VAL A 635 2.55 9.30 -4.52
CA VAL A 635 2.06 9.03 -5.89
C VAL A 635 1.22 7.76 -5.96
N MET A 636 1.53 6.71 -5.18
CA MET A 636 0.64 5.54 -5.10
C MET A 636 -0.74 5.88 -4.51
N GLY A 637 -0.81 6.83 -3.58
CA GLY A 637 -2.09 7.29 -3.04
C GLY A 637 -2.82 8.26 -3.96
N LEU A 638 -2.11 9.13 -4.68
CA LEU A 638 -2.69 10.02 -5.71
C LEU A 638 -3.62 9.26 -6.68
N GLY A 639 -3.19 8.08 -7.13
CA GLY A 639 -4.00 7.20 -7.97
C GLY A 639 -5.27 6.71 -7.28
N PHE A 640 -5.14 6.17 -6.06
CA PHE A 640 -6.26 5.73 -5.22
C PHE A 640 -7.35 6.79 -5.04
N TRP A 641 -6.95 8.08 -4.99
CA TRP A 641 -7.88 9.18 -4.82
C TRP A 641 -8.50 9.67 -6.13
N LEU A 642 -7.76 9.64 -7.25
CA LEU A 642 -8.09 10.42 -8.46
C LEU A 642 -8.27 9.60 -9.76
N THR A 643 -7.73 8.38 -9.88
CA THR A 643 -7.68 7.67 -11.19
C THR A 643 -7.94 6.16 -11.11
N GLU A 644 -7.62 5.50 -9.99
CA GLU A 644 -7.65 4.05 -9.84
C GLU A 644 -9.05 3.51 -9.48
N LYS A 645 -9.99 3.62 -10.42
CA LYS A 645 -11.38 3.09 -10.30
C LYS A 645 -11.43 1.64 -10.77
N ILE A 646 -11.89 0.73 -9.90
CA ILE A 646 -12.23 -0.66 -10.24
C ILE A 646 -13.73 -0.76 -10.53
N ILE A 647 -14.10 -1.52 -11.56
CA ILE A 647 -15.49 -1.75 -11.97
C ILE A 647 -15.73 -3.26 -12.08
N TYR A 648 -16.83 -3.73 -11.48
CA TYR A 648 -17.30 -5.11 -11.60
C TYR A 648 -18.52 -5.20 -12.51
N ASP A 649 -18.60 -6.27 -13.30
CA ASP A 649 -19.81 -6.64 -14.03
C ASP A 649 -20.91 -7.08 -13.05
N PRO A 650 -22.16 -6.58 -13.16
CA PRO A 650 -23.21 -6.91 -12.21
C PRO A 650 -23.78 -8.33 -12.39
N ASP A 651 -23.82 -8.88 -13.61
CA ASP A 651 -24.48 -10.15 -13.90
C ASP A 651 -23.53 -11.34 -13.76
N THR A 652 -22.26 -11.18 -14.16
CA THR A 652 -21.24 -12.22 -14.08
C THR A 652 -20.23 -12.00 -12.96
N GLY A 653 -20.08 -10.76 -12.47
CA GLY A 653 -19.21 -10.45 -11.34
C GLY A 653 -17.74 -10.16 -11.64
N ARG A 654 -17.36 -10.14 -12.92
CA ARG A 654 -15.94 -10.08 -13.31
C ARG A 654 -15.39 -8.67 -13.18
N ASN A 655 -14.09 -8.56 -12.90
CA ASN A 655 -13.38 -7.28 -12.89
C ASN A 655 -13.26 -6.76 -14.33
N LEU A 656 -14.13 -5.83 -14.73
CA LEU A 656 -14.14 -5.20 -16.06
C LEU A 656 -12.93 -4.27 -16.26
N THR A 657 -12.22 -3.94 -15.19
CA THR A 657 -11.01 -3.11 -15.16
C THR A 657 -9.73 -3.93 -15.00
N ALA A 658 -9.74 -5.23 -15.30
CA ALA A 658 -8.57 -6.10 -15.21
C ALA A 658 -7.58 -5.87 -16.38
N GLY A 659 -6.85 -4.75 -16.37
CA GLY A 659 -5.85 -4.42 -17.38
C GLY A 659 -5.45 -2.94 -17.38
N THR A 660 -4.35 -2.57 -18.03
CA THR A 660 -3.90 -1.16 -18.13
C THR A 660 -4.70 -0.31 -19.12
N TRP A 661 -5.59 -0.93 -19.90
CA TRP A 661 -6.41 -0.22 -20.89
C TRP A 661 -7.61 0.47 -20.22
N GLU A 662 -8.08 -0.08 -19.12
CA GLU A 662 -9.20 0.38 -18.31
C GLU A 662 -8.71 0.97 -16.98
N TYR A 663 -7.87 0.24 -16.23
CA TYR A 663 -7.33 0.71 -14.93
C TYR A 663 -6.15 1.66 -15.12
N LYS A 664 -6.18 2.81 -14.44
CA LYS A 664 -5.23 3.92 -14.61
C LYS A 664 -4.45 4.23 -13.33
N PRO A 665 -3.30 3.56 -13.10
CA PRO A 665 -2.34 4.03 -12.11
C PRO A 665 -1.67 5.33 -12.60
N PRO A 666 -1.17 6.19 -11.70
CA PRO A 666 -0.58 7.47 -12.07
C PRO A 666 0.61 7.36 -13.03
N CYS A 667 0.54 8.15 -14.09
CA CYS A 667 1.56 8.33 -15.10
C CYS A 667 2.47 9.55 -14.78
N SER A 668 3.54 9.72 -15.55
CA SER A 668 4.54 10.79 -15.34
C SER A 668 4.04 12.22 -15.63
N LYS A 669 2.75 12.41 -15.91
CA LYS A 669 2.08 13.70 -16.06
C LYS A 669 1.22 14.06 -14.84
N ASP A 670 0.81 13.07 -14.08
CA ASP A 670 -0.23 13.20 -13.06
C ASP A 670 0.38 13.63 -11.72
N ILE A 671 1.69 13.40 -11.57
CA ILE A 671 2.51 13.85 -10.43
C ILE A 671 2.52 15.38 -10.28
N PRO A 672 2.77 15.92 -9.08
CA PRO A 672 2.83 17.37 -8.88
C PRO A 672 3.90 18.05 -9.74
N ILE A 673 3.53 19.16 -10.39
CA ILE A 673 4.42 19.92 -11.29
C ILE A 673 5.60 20.52 -10.49
N ASP A 674 5.31 21.10 -9.33
CA ASP A 674 6.31 21.50 -8.32
C ASP A 674 6.25 20.56 -7.12
N PHE A 675 6.93 19.41 -7.18
CA PHE A 675 6.94 18.40 -6.09
C PHE A 675 8.16 18.59 -5.17
N ARG A 676 7.90 18.88 -3.89
CA ARG A 676 8.91 19.19 -2.87
C ARG A 676 8.74 18.28 -1.67
N VAL A 677 9.77 17.49 -1.36
CA VAL A 677 9.83 16.67 -0.15
C VAL A 677 10.90 17.20 0.80
N SER A 678 10.56 17.30 2.08
CA SER A 678 11.44 17.71 3.18
C SER A 678 11.32 16.74 4.34
N LEU A 679 12.45 16.44 4.98
CA LEU A 679 12.49 15.64 6.21
C LEU A 679 12.68 16.57 7.43
N LEU A 680 11.97 16.28 8.52
CA LEU A 680 12.02 17.12 9.73
C LEU A 680 13.42 17.10 10.35
N LYS A 681 14.02 18.28 10.50
CA LYS A 681 15.31 18.46 11.17
C LYS A 681 15.12 18.40 12.68
N ASN A 682 16.12 17.87 13.38
CA ASN A 682 16.18 17.81 14.85
C ASN A 682 14.97 17.10 15.51
N ALA A 683 14.50 16.01 14.90
CA ALA A 683 13.48 15.11 15.44
C ALA A 683 14.11 13.84 16.06
N PRO A 684 14.66 13.87 17.28
CA PRO A 684 15.26 12.68 17.88
C PRO A 684 14.17 11.67 18.25
N ASN A 685 14.20 10.48 17.65
CA ASN A 685 13.47 9.32 18.16
C ASN A 685 14.38 8.52 19.11
N PRO A 686 14.26 8.65 20.45
CA PRO A 686 15.11 7.89 21.37
C PRO A 686 14.82 6.38 21.36
N LEU A 687 13.65 5.97 20.84
CA LEU A 687 13.26 4.57 20.62
C LEU A 687 13.67 4.05 19.23
N GLY A 688 14.07 4.96 18.33
CA GLY A 688 14.38 4.68 16.93
C GLY A 688 15.78 4.13 16.72
N ILE A 689 15.96 3.41 15.61
CA ILE A 689 17.20 2.69 15.32
C ILE A 689 18.18 3.66 14.66
N LEU A 690 19.31 3.91 15.31
CA LEU A 690 20.14 5.10 15.07
C LEU A 690 19.32 6.43 15.13
N ARG A 691 18.19 6.42 15.84
CA ARG A 691 17.17 7.49 15.98
C ARG A 691 16.27 7.73 14.75
N SER A 692 16.16 6.80 13.81
CA SER A 692 15.24 6.88 12.67
C SER A 692 13.75 6.72 13.05
N LYS A 693 12.88 6.87 12.06
CA LYS A 693 11.48 6.41 12.06
C LYS A 693 11.12 5.73 10.74
N ALA A 694 10.11 4.87 10.79
CA ALA A 694 9.45 4.25 9.65
C ALA A 694 8.87 5.29 8.66
N VAL A 695 9.02 5.03 7.36
CA VAL A 695 8.70 5.98 6.27
C VAL A 695 7.86 5.38 5.13
N GLY A 696 7.74 4.05 5.04
CA GLY A 696 7.20 3.38 3.84
C GLY A 696 5.73 3.71 3.52
N GLU A 697 4.84 3.61 4.49
CA GLU A 697 3.39 3.80 4.34
C GLU A 697 2.85 5.18 4.78
N PRO A 698 3.40 5.86 5.81
CA PRO A 698 2.90 7.16 6.29
C PRO A 698 2.52 8.20 5.22
N PRO A 699 3.28 8.37 4.11
CA PRO A 699 3.01 9.43 3.14
C PRO A 699 1.89 9.09 2.15
N LEU A 700 1.47 7.81 2.07
CA LEU A 700 0.29 7.43 1.29
C LEU A 700 -0.97 7.96 1.99
N CYS A 701 -1.09 7.80 3.31
CA CYS A 701 -2.20 8.35 4.10
C CYS A 701 -2.38 9.87 3.91
N MET A 702 -1.28 10.61 3.71
CA MET A 702 -1.30 12.07 3.54
C MET A 702 -1.78 12.54 2.16
N SER A 703 -1.74 11.67 1.15
CA SER A 703 -2.13 12.03 -0.21
C SER A 703 -3.64 12.25 -0.38
N CYS A 704 -4.46 11.94 0.63
CA CYS A 704 -5.90 12.26 0.62
C CYS A 704 -6.16 13.77 0.52
N ALA A 705 -5.18 14.60 0.87
CA ALA A 705 -5.18 16.03 0.58
C ALA A 705 -5.48 16.35 -0.89
N CYS A 706 -5.03 15.50 -1.84
CA CYS A 706 -5.33 15.68 -3.26
C CYS A 706 -6.82 15.68 -3.55
N LEU A 707 -7.58 14.78 -2.90
CA LEU A 707 -9.02 14.71 -3.04
C LEU A 707 -9.74 15.86 -2.33
N PHE A 708 -9.33 16.22 -1.11
CA PHE A 708 -9.92 17.34 -0.38
C PHE A 708 -9.72 18.67 -1.09
N ALA A 709 -8.58 18.87 -1.72
CA ALA A 709 -8.31 20.12 -2.39
C ALA A 709 -9.02 20.20 -3.75
N VAL A 710 -9.14 19.08 -4.51
CA VAL A 710 -10.09 19.00 -5.63
C VAL A 710 -11.52 19.28 -5.15
N LYS A 711 -11.94 18.75 -3.99
CA LYS A 711 -13.24 19.06 -3.38
C LYS A 711 -13.41 20.56 -3.12
N HIS A 712 -12.37 21.27 -2.70
CA HIS A 712 -12.39 22.73 -2.55
C HIS A 712 -12.54 23.47 -3.90
N ALA A 713 -12.05 22.91 -5.01
CA ALA A 713 -12.33 23.42 -6.35
C ALA A 713 -13.81 23.29 -6.71
N VAL A 714 -14.35 22.09 -6.50
CA VAL A 714 -15.76 21.78 -6.74
C VAL A 714 -16.68 22.59 -5.81
N GLU A 715 -16.33 22.80 -4.55
CA GLU A 715 -17.11 23.62 -3.62
C GLU A 715 -17.23 25.07 -4.07
N GLU A 716 -16.14 25.71 -4.51
CA GLU A 716 -16.19 27.10 -4.96
C GLU A 716 -16.82 27.26 -6.34
N ALA A 717 -16.62 26.30 -7.26
CA ALA A 717 -17.36 26.24 -8.53
C ALA A 717 -18.88 26.12 -8.30
N ARG A 718 -19.29 25.38 -7.26
CA ARG A 718 -20.70 25.32 -6.83
C ARG A 718 -21.15 26.62 -6.16
N THR A 719 -20.29 27.31 -5.41
CA THR A 719 -20.59 28.65 -4.85
C THR A 719 -20.91 29.64 -5.97
N GLU A 720 -20.12 29.66 -7.05
CA GLU A 720 -20.31 30.56 -8.20
C GLU A 720 -21.71 30.42 -8.82
N ILE A 721 -22.19 29.19 -9.03
CA ILE A 721 -23.53 28.91 -9.57
C ILE A 721 -24.66 28.92 -8.53
N GLY A 722 -24.40 29.39 -7.30
CA GLY A 722 -25.39 29.48 -6.23
C GLY A 722 -25.85 28.13 -5.62
N LYS A 723 -25.02 27.08 -5.74
CA LYS A 723 -25.25 25.72 -5.23
C LYS A 723 -24.18 25.25 -4.21
N GLY A 724 -23.41 26.20 -3.65
CA GLY A 724 -22.32 25.96 -2.68
C GLY A 724 -22.74 25.90 -1.22
N ASP A 725 -24.02 26.16 -0.93
CA ASP A 725 -24.62 26.04 0.40
C ASP A 725 -24.72 24.57 0.86
N GLY A 726 -24.37 24.35 2.14
CA GLY A 726 -24.33 23.02 2.76
C GLY A 726 -23.11 22.19 2.39
N TYR A 727 -22.92 21.06 3.08
CA TYR A 727 -21.87 20.10 2.80
C TYR A 727 -22.29 19.09 1.71
N PHE A 728 -21.34 18.71 0.84
CA PHE A 728 -21.45 17.51 0.01
C PHE A 728 -20.28 16.56 0.28
N VAL A 729 -20.53 15.26 0.08
CA VAL A 729 -19.52 14.20 0.17
C VAL A 729 -18.86 13.97 -1.18
N MET A 730 -17.54 13.81 -1.19
CA MET A 730 -16.75 13.34 -2.32
C MET A 730 -16.15 12.00 -1.91
N ASN A 731 -16.49 10.91 -2.60
CA ASN A 731 -15.96 9.57 -2.29
C ASN A 731 -14.62 9.34 -3.03
N ALA A 732 -13.89 8.31 -2.63
CA ALA A 732 -12.67 7.87 -3.32
C ALA A 732 -12.90 6.58 -4.14
N PRO A 733 -12.23 6.40 -5.30
CA PRO A 733 -11.66 7.47 -6.11
C PRO A 733 -12.77 8.43 -6.59
N SER A 734 -12.41 9.68 -6.87
CA SER A 734 -13.26 10.59 -7.65
C SER A 734 -12.53 10.90 -8.94
N THR A 735 -12.92 10.24 -10.04
CA THR A 735 -12.30 10.43 -11.36
C THR A 735 -12.66 11.79 -11.97
N VAL A 736 -12.15 12.06 -13.17
CA VAL A 736 -12.55 13.19 -14.02
C VAL A 736 -14.08 13.27 -14.13
N GLU A 737 -14.74 12.16 -14.47
CA GLU A 737 -16.20 12.01 -14.51
C GLU A 737 -16.86 12.37 -13.17
N ASP A 738 -16.45 11.72 -12.06
CA ASP A 738 -17.06 11.93 -10.74
C ASP A 738 -16.88 13.39 -10.27
N THR A 739 -15.79 14.05 -10.69
CA THR A 739 -15.47 15.45 -10.36
C THR A 739 -16.29 16.42 -11.19
N GLN A 740 -16.41 16.19 -12.51
CA GLN A 740 -17.21 17.00 -13.43
C GLN A 740 -18.68 17.02 -12.99
N LEU A 741 -19.24 15.85 -12.69
CA LEU A 741 -20.62 15.72 -12.20
C LEU A 741 -20.83 16.44 -10.87
N ALA A 742 -19.83 16.42 -9.98
CA ALA A 742 -19.91 17.09 -8.69
C ALA A 742 -19.95 18.63 -8.80
N CYS A 743 -19.41 19.22 -9.87
CA CYS A 743 -19.50 20.66 -10.16
C CYS A 743 -20.93 21.15 -10.49
N LEU A 744 -21.86 20.24 -10.84
CA LEU A 744 -23.26 20.55 -11.20
C LEU A 744 -23.42 21.55 -12.36
N VAL A 745 -22.50 21.49 -13.33
CA VAL A 745 -22.51 22.32 -14.55
C VAL A 745 -23.78 22.10 -15.35
N ASP A 746 -24.47 23.18 -15.69
CA ASP A 746 -25.63 23.18 -16.57
C ASP A 746 -25.29 23.87 -17.90
N PRO A 747 -25.24 23.15 -19.05
CA PRO A 747 -25.02 23.74 -20.36
C PRO A 747 -26.03 24.82 -20.78
N SER A 748 -27.19 24.92 -20.10
CA SER A 748 -28.13 26.04 -20.28
C SER A 748 -27.56 27.38 -19.80
N GLN A 749 -26.60 27.36 -18.87
CA GLN A 749 -25.97 28.55 -18.29
C GLN A 749 -24.83 29.10 -19.15
N PHE A 750 -24.35 28.37 -20.17
CA PHE A 750 -23.21 28.80 -21.00
C PHE A 750 -23.49 30.12 -21.76
N THR A 751 -22.53 31.05 -21.64
CA THR A 751 -22.46 32.36 -22.29
C THR A 751 -21.15 32.50 -23.07
N LEU A 752 -21.11 33.47 -24.00
CA LEU A 752 -19.95 33.86 -24.80
C LEU A 752 -19.47 35.27 -24.42
#